data_AF-A0A3D1TIA6-F1
#
_entry.id   AF-A0A3D1TIA6-F1
#
_cell.length_a   1.000
_cell.length_b   1.000
_cell.length_c   1.000
_cell.angle_alpha   90.00
_cell.angle_beta   90.00
_cell.angle_gamma   90.00
#
_symmetry.space_group_name_H-M   'P 1'
#
loop_
_entity.id
_entity.type
_entity.pdbx_description
1 polymer ?
#
loop_
_entity_poly.entity_id
_entity_poly.type
_entity_poly.pdbx_seq_one_letter_code
_entity_poly.pdbx_strand_id
1 'polypeptide(L)'
;MGSVVGLVIRSGVSIDPALGAGKRRGQRSSVRGFSRHFRVRRCRCFRAGFLGLLVLCSSARGILISEVQSWNRSTLKDQRGEYPDWIELWNPGPEAVSLHGLFLSDQRNRLKYPLPPVALDPGEYHLVFASGEPEVAGYATFSISSEGEPVYLLNAAGQLLDWVEIPESQPDLSHGRRAGEDLLYYFDVPTPGRVNDSEAFSGITPQPSLSSPGGFMEGQPRVWLSHPDPDAQLWFSTDGKEPPTVPYVPETGIHVFRSMVVRARAERAGFLPSPTSVRTFLINEPRTLPVICISTDPGNLFSKDHGIIWGENIWKDWEYPATVEFYETTGGLAFETVAGLSLHGSSARMAPIRPFRLSFRKDYGRDWLEWPMLPETGLSRFKRLVLRNAGNDYNHAYMRDALMTRLAASLNLETVGYRPVVSFLNGQFWAVYNLREKVDEYFISERMGLAPELIDLLEREGVPKAGTAEAYQGLVALMESVEGEVPGFDQSVQAWIDLDSFIDYQIAQIYCANRDSGKNRRLWRPRVGGGKWRWILNDTDAGFGGFGGIEFGQGVEYAFRNNMFDFATRTGVNVWPDYDWNTLFLRKLLMQTAFKERFLIRLADLLNQEFRSERVLGEIDAIADVIAPVMGRHFHKWRAPGTRDWGEDVEVLRQFAVGRPDNLRGHAVDFFQLPGVCRVTLRQSGTGAARIRVNSIVLEPSQLPWTGVVFQGLPLELELLPEPGTQAVGWTGGQGGPFLELVPDAEELELEARVMDRRPRILAIGPAADLSGGVWLEFEGAAPAATDYRIQARAHAGDEWSDVPAAGMETPGPHRHRVLIAGQHSNLPVQQFRIVPLTADPQMLRGDDRR
;
A
#
# COMPACT_ATOMS: atom_id res chain seq x y z
N MET A 1 -16.64 42.26 48.79
CA MET A 1 -17.08 43.24 47.78
C MET A 1 -17.41 42.42 46.54
N GLY A 2 -18.60 41.82 46.38
CA GLY A 2 -19.94 42.42 46.39
C GLY A 2 -20.12 43.07 45.02
N SER A 3 -20.64 42.39 44.00
CA SER A 3 -22.06 42.01 43.77
C SER A 3 -22.12 40.80 42.80
N VAL A 4 -22.79 39.65 43.05
CA VAL A 4 -24.23 39.36 43.34
C VAL A 4 -25.09 39.82 42.16
N VAL A 5 -25.76 38.97 41.36
CA VAL A 5 -26.83 37.97 41.59
C VAL A 5 -26.74 36.95 40.42
N GLY A 6 -27.03 35.65 40.45
CA GLY A 6 -27.73 34.71 41.34
C GLY A 6 -28.37 33.65 40.42
N LEU A 7 -27.97 32.37 40.46
CA LEU A 7 -28.53 31.28 41.31
C LEU A 7 -29.91 30.81 40.75
N VAL A 8 -30.19 29.54 40.44
CA VAL A 8 -30.39 28.35 41.31
C VAL A 8 -30.60 27.15 40.34
N ILE A 9 -29.94 25.98 40.39
CA ILE A 9 -29.68 24.95 41.41
C ILE A 9 -30.84 23.92 41.59
N ARG A 10 -30.56 22.70 41.09
CA ARG A 10 -30.76 21.35 41.67
C ARG A 10 -32.16 20.72 41.90
N SER A 11 -32.09 19.39 41.71
CA SER A 11 -32.69 18.29 42.51
C SER A 11 -34.19 18.08 42.37
N GLY A 12 -34.75 16.89 42.44
CA GLY A 12 -34.31 15.53 42.75
C GLY A 12 -35.56 14.64 42.57
N VAL A 13 -35.41 13.41 42.08
CA VAL A 13 -35.61 12.17 42.85
C VAL A 13 -37.05 11.84 43.28
N SER A 14 -37.50 10.65 42.83
CA SER A 14 -38.49 9.71 43.44
C SER A 14 -39.98 10.06 43.22
N ILE A 15 -40.91 9.16 42.88
CA ILE A 15 -41.30 7.88 43.51
C ILE A 15 -42.01 6.92 42.50
N ASP A 16 -41.80 5.61 42.72
CA ASP A 16 -42.32 4.33 42.14
C ASP A 16 -43.87 4.16 42.09
N PRO A 17 -44.52 3.09 41.50
CA PRO A 17 -44.26 1.65 41.79
C PRO A 17 -44.50 0.55 40.69
N ALA A 18 -43.87 -0.62 40.94
CA ALA A 18 -44.34 -2.03 40.78
C ALA A 18 -44.34 -2.71 39.37
N LEU A 19 -44.03 -4.01 39.15
CA LEU A 19 -43.74 -5.20 39.99
C LEU A 19 -43.16 -6.38 39.12
N GLY A 20 -42.32 -7.28 39.70
CA GLY A 20 -42.09 -8.68 39.25
C GLY A 20 -40.71 -9.03 38.62
N ALA A 21 -39.63 -9.29 39.37
CA ALA A 21 -39.15 -10.58 39.97
C ALA A 21 -38.56 -11.63 38.96
N GLY A 22 -37.33 -12.17 39.08
CA GLY A 22 -36.34 -12.07 40.16
C GLY A 22 -34.97 -12.78 39.95
N LYS A 23 -34.15 -12.65 41.02
CA LYS A 23 -32.94 -13.39 41.53
C LYS A 23 -31.70 -13.51 40.60
N ARG A 24 -30.59 -12.76 40.75
CA ARG A 24 -29.54 -12.56 41.82
C ARG A 24 -28.55 -13.72 42.08
N ARG A 25 -27.26 -13.43 41.82
CA ARG A 25 -26.07 -13.39 42.75
C ARG A 25 -24.90 -12.80 41.94
N GLY A 26 -24.38 -11.58 42.17
CA GLY A 26 -23.46 -11.15 43.26
C GLY A 26 -22.04 -11.68 42.96
N GLN A 27 -20.96 -10.92 42.75
CA GLN A 27 -20.51 -9.75 43.52
C GLN A 27 -19.33 -9.01 42.82
N ARG A 28 -19.12 -7.76 43.24
CA ARG A 28 -18.16 -6.75 42.74
C ARG A 28 -16.68 -7.01 43.07
N SER A 29 -15.88 -6.31 42.27
CA SER A 29 -14.49 -5.88 42.42
C SER A 29 -14.05 -5.39 43.81
N SER A 30 -12.78 -5.66 44.14
CA SER A 30 -11.91 -4.73 44.87
C SER A 30 -10.44 -5.03 44.61
N VAL A 31 -9.70 -3.99 44.21
CA VAL A 31 -8.24 -3.91 44.14
C VAL A 31 -7.63 -3.95 45.55
N ARG A 32 -6.57 -4.74 45.77
CA ARG A 32 -5.65 -4.60 46.91
C ARG A 32 -4.22 -4.92 46.48
N GLY A 33 -3.32 -3.97 46.75
CA GLY A 33 -1.88 -4.14 46.66
C GLY A 33 -1.34 -5.11 47.71
N PHE A 34 -0.22 -5.74 47.37
CA PHE A 34 0.50 -6.67 48.24
C PHE A 34 1.91 -6.14 48.51
N SER A 35 2.10 -5.60 49.71
CA SER A 35 3.40 -5.43 50.35
C SER A 35 3.72 -6.72 51.13
N ARG A 36 4.83 -7.41 50.82
CA ARG A 36 5.30 -8.55 51.62
C ARG A 36 6.36 -8.10 52.64
N HIS A 37 6.01 -8.21 53.92
CA HIS A 37 6.93 -8.09 55.05
C HIS A 37 7.72 -9.40 55.24
N PHE A 38 9.04 -9.31 55.26
CA PHE A 38 9.94 -10.38 55.72
C PHE A 38 9.89 -10.48 57.26
N ARG A 39 9.59 -11.67 57.79
CA ARG A 39 9.80 -12.00 59.22
C ARG A 39 11.00 -12.93 59.35
N VAL A 40 12.06 -12.42 59.98
CA VAL A 40 13.24 -13.17 60.42
C VAL A 40 12.85 -14.01 61.65
N ARG A 41 13.08 -15.33 61.59
CA ARG A 41 13.14 -16.19 62.78
C ARG A 41 14.57 -16.68 62.97
N ARG A 42 15.18 -16.27 64.09
CA ARG A 42 16.44 -16.79 64.62
C ARG A 42 16.26 -18.25 65.06
N CYS A 43 17.16 -19.13 64.64
CA CYS A 43 17.43 -20.40 65.33
C CYS A 43 18.93 -20.52 65.62
N ARG A 44 19.21 -21.00 66.84
CA ARG A 44 20.49 -20.99 67.54
C ARG A 44 21.46 -22.06 67.04
N CYS A 45 22.74 -21.75 67.21
CA CYS A 45 23.92 -22.59 67.00
C CYS A 45 23.87 -23.92 67.77
N PHE A 46 24.40 -24.96 67.14
CA PHE A 46 25.15 -26.04 67.79
C PHE A 46 26.40 -26.33 66.96
N ARG A 47 27.57 -26.18 67.60
CA ARG A 47 28.88 -26.60 67.07
C ARG A 47 29.13 -28.03 67.52
N ALA A 48 29.50 -28.91 66.62
CA ALA A 48 30.36 -30.06 66.90
C ALA A 48 31.16 -30.34 65.62
N GLY A 49 32.48 -30.31 65.75
CA GLY A 49 33.40 -30.44 64.62
C GLY A 49 33.55 -31.87 64.14
N PHE A 50 33.83 -32.01 62.85
CA PHE A 50 34.62 -33.11 62.32
C PHE A 50 35.52 -32.56 61.21
N LEU A 51 36.82 -32.74 61.42
CA LEU A 51 37.90 -32.46 60.48
C LEU A 51 37.99 -33.68 59.55
N GLY A 52 37.97 -33.51 58.23
CA GLY A 52 38.29 -34.60 57.31
C GLY A 52 37.81 -34.40 55.88
N LEU A 53 38.77 -34.29 54.96
CA LEU A 53 38.67 -34.34 53.50
C LEU A 53 37.91 -33.19 52.81
N LEU A 54 38.69 -32.18 52.41
CA LEU A 54 38.44 -31.42 51.18
C LEU A 54 38.53 -32.41 50.01
N VAL A 55 37.41 -33.05 49.67
CA VAL A 55 37.20 -33.50 48.30
C VAL A 55 36.89 -32.23 47.53
N LEU A 56 37.86 -31.75 46.75
CA LEU A 56 37.57 -30.91 45.59
C LEU A 56 36.63 -31.75 44.72
N CYS A 57 35.33 -31.59 44.91
CA CYS A 57 34.35 -32.01 43.93
C CYS A 57 34.56 -31.07 42.76
N SER A 58 35.44 -31.46 41.84
CA SER A 58 35.38 -31.00 40.46
C SER A 58 33.95 -31.28 40.01
N SER A 59 33.08 -30.27 40.02
CA SER A 59 31.85 -30.36 39.24
C SER A 59 32.31 -30.55 37.81
N ALA A 60 32.05 -31.71 37.21
CA ALA A 60 32.07 -31.83 35.77
C ALA A 60 31.01 -30.83 35.27
N ARG A 61 31.43 -29.63 34.89
CA ARG A 61 30.56 -28.69 34.18
C ARG A 61 30.24 -29.37 32.85
N GLY A 62 28.95 -29.60 32.59
CA GLY A 62 28.49 -30.10 31.30
C GLY A 62 28.67 -29.06 30.19
N ILE A 63 28.14 -29.35 29.01
CA ILE A 63 28.12 -28.40 27.88
C ILE A 63 27.38 -27.12 28.28
N LEU A 64 28.00 -25.98 27.98
CA LEU A 64 27.43 -24.65 28.19
C LEU A 64 27.24 -23.95 26.85
N ILE A 65 26.36 -22.97 26.81
CA ILE A 65 26.27 -22.01 25.71
C ILE A 65 27.37 -20.97 25.90
N SER A 66 28.39 -20.89 25.06
CA SER A 66 29.51 -19.93 25.28
C SER A 66 29.17 -18.54 24.79
N GLU A 67 28.60 -18.42 23.59
CA GLU A 67 28.39 -17.17 22.90
C GLU A 67 27.19 -17.28 21.95
N VAL A 68 26.41 -16.21 21.83
CA VAL A 68 25.26 -16.15 20.94
C VAL A 68 25.25 -14.80 20.24
N GLN A 69 24.96 -14.81 18.94
CA GLN A 69 24.73 -13.60 18.17
C GLN A 69 23.35 -13.68 17.51
N SER A 70 22.44 -12.80 17.94
CA SER A 70 21.05 -12.72 17.46
C SER A 70 20.82 -11.68 16.35
N TRP A 71 21.90 -11.02 15.90
CA TRP A 71 21.83 -10.05 14.80
C TRP A 71 23.16 -9.98 14.05
N ASN A 72 23.48 -11.04 13.34
CA ASN A 72 24.69 -11.14 12.53
C ASN A 72 24.49 -10.44 11.17
N ARG A 73 25.29 -9.41 10.87
CA ARG A 73 25.25 -8.70 9.58
C ARG A 73 26.56 -8.77 8.82
N SER A 74 27.68 -8.91 9.51
CA SER A 74 29.01 -8.82 8.90
C SER A 74 30.08 -9.69 9.53
N THR A 75 29.81 -10.35 10.65
CA THR A 75 30.83 -11.07 11.44
C THR A 75 31.07 -12.48 10.93
N LEU A 76 30.07 -13.37 10.98
CA LEU A 76 30.24 -14.78 10.65
C LEU A 76 29.38 -15.18 9.45
N LYS A 77 30.00 -15.45 8.30
CA LYS A 77 29.28 -15.98 7.14
C LYS A 77 29.05 -17.48 7.24
N ASP A 78 27.90 -17.90 6.76
CA ASP A 78 27.62 -19.30 6.50
C ASP A 78 28.21 -19.75 5.14
N GLN A 79 28.01 -21.01 4.77
CA GLN A 79 28.54 -21.57 3.51
C GLN A 79 27.85 -20.99 2.25
N ARG A 80 26.70 -20.34 2.41
CA ARG A 80 25.93 -19.66 1.35
C ARG A 80 26.36 -18.21 1.19
N GLY A 81 27.19 -17.70 2.10
CA GLY A 81 27.61 -16.30 2.14
C GLY A 81 26.63 -15.38 2.87
N GLU A 82 25.63 -15.96 3.53
CA GLU A 82 24.64 -15.26 4.36
C GLU A 82 25.17 -15.08 5.78
N TYR A 83 24.49 -14.26 6.59
CA TYR A 83 24.83 -14.00 7.99
C TYR A 83 23.70 -14.43 8.94
N PRO A 84 23.44 -15.74 9.13
CA PRO A 84 22.45 -16.19 10.09
C PRO A 84 22.88 -15.88 11.52
N ASP A 85 21.90 -15.83 12.42
CA ASP A 85 22.16 -15.89 13.86
C ASP A 85 22.92 -17.18 14.17
N TRP A 86 23.65 -17.21 15.28
CA TRP A 86 24.36 -18.42 15.69
C TRP A 86 24.46 -18.55 17.20
N ILE A 87 24.56 -19.81 17.61
CA ILE A 87 24.69 -20.25 19.00
C ILE A 87 25.95 -21.10 19.07
N GLU A 88 26.83 -20.77 20.00
CA GLU A 88 28.03 -21.54 20.26
C GLU A 88 27.91 -22.32 21.57
N LEU A 89 28.34 -23.57 21.52
CA LEU A 89 28.45 -24.47 22.65
C LEU A 89 29.92 -24.68 23.01
N TRP A 90 30.21 -24.83 24.29
CA TRP A 90 31.56 -25.06 24.80
C TRP A 90 31.58 -26.19 25.83
N ASN A 91 32.62 -27.02 25.78
CA ASN A 91 32.92 -27.98 26.83
C ASN A 91 33.98 -27.44 27.81
N PRO A 92 33.58 -26.87 28.96
CA PRO A 92 34.52 -26.44 30.02
C PRO A 92 35.07 -27.60 30.87
N GLY A 93 34.52 -28.80 30.71
CA GLY A 93 34.80 -29.96 31.54
C GLY A 93 36.16 -30.62 31.19
N PRO A 94 36.70 -31.43 32.11
CA PRO A 94 37.96 -32.15 31.89
C PRO A 94 37.81 -33.42 31.05
N GLU A 95 36.58 -33.79 30.66
CA GLU A 95 36.27 -35.01 29.89
C GLU A 95 35.51 -34.66 28.61
N ALA A 96 35.63 -35.52 27.60
CA ALA A 96 34.86 -35.38 26.36
C ALA A 96 33.36 -35.60 26.60
N VAL A 97 32.50 -34.74 26.06
CA VAL A 97 31.04 -34.82 26.22
C VAL A 97 30.36 -34.93 24.87
N SER A 98 29.46 -35.91 24.71
CA SER A 98 28.67 -36.07 23.50
C SER A 98 27.49 -35.09 23.46
N LEU A 99 27.27 -34.46 22.32
CA LEU A 99 26.10 -33.65 22.01
C LEU A 99 24.88 -34.50 21.61
N HIS A 100 25.05 -35.83 21.44
CA HIS A 100 23.95 -36.70 21.04
C HIS A 100 22.83 -36.71 22.09
N GLY A 101 21.59 -36.53 21.63
CA GLY A 101 20.41 -36.49 22.51
C GLY A 101 20.22 -35.15 23.24
N LEU A 102 21.05 -34.14 22.92
CA LEU A 102 20.87 -32.77 23.35
C LEU A 102 20.10 -31.96 22.30
N PHE A 103 19.43 -30.90 22.75
CA PHE A 103 18.59 -30.05 21.93
C PHE A 103 18.78 -28.57 22.25
N LEU A 104 18.76 -27.73 21.22
CA LEU A 104 18.60 -26.28 21.35
C LEU A 104 17.13 -25.88 21.15
N SER A 105 16.68 -24.88 21.91
CA SER A 105 15.39 -24.23 21.70
C SER A 105 15.39 -22.81 22.26
N ASP A 106 14.60 -21.96 21.65
CA ASP A 106 14.07 -20.68 22.16
C ASP A 106 12.84 -20.82 23.10
N GLN A 107 12.38 -22.05 23.37
CA GLN A 107 11.16 -22.35 24.12
C GLN A 107 11.42 -23.42 25.18
N ARG A 108 11.31 -23.05 26.46
CA ARG A 108 11.65 -23.94 27.59
C ARG A 108 10.99 -25.32 27.54
N ASN A 109 9.77 -25.39 27.01
CA ASN A 109 8.93 -26.59 27.03
C ASN A 109 8.88 -27.32 25.68
N ARG A 110 9.78 -27.01 24.73
CA ARG A 110 9.83 -27.64 23.41
C ARG A 110 11.26 -28.04 23.05
N LEU A 111 11.41 -29.22 22.46
CA LEU A 111 12.67 -29.63 21.83
C LEU A 111 12.57 -29.25 20.34
N LYS A 112 13.37 -28.28 19.89
CA LYS A 112 13.29 -27.78 18.51
C LYS A 112 14.41 -28.33 17.63
N TYR A 113 15.66 -28.12 17.99
CA TYR A 113 16.81 -28.51 17.17
C TYR A 113 17.63 -29.61 17.85
N PRO A 114 17.60 -30.87 17.37
CA PRO A 114 18.48 -31.92 17.86
C PRO A 114 19.92 -31.64 17.45
N LEU A 115 20.84 -31.66 18.42
CA LEU A 115 22.26 -31.48 18.16
C LEU A 115 22.87 -32.71 17.46
N PRO A 116 23.89 -32.51 16.60
CA PRO A 116 24.53 -33.62 15.89
C PRO A 116 25.27 -34.54 16.88
N PRO A 117 25.47 -35.83 16.54
CA PRO A 117 26.15 -36.79 17.41
C PRO A 117 27.67 -36.61 17.40
N VAL A 118 28.13 -35.40 17.74
CA VAL A 118 29.55 -35.02 17.88
C VAL A 118 29.94 -35.12 19.36
N ALA A 119 31.17 -35.54 19.64
CA ALA A 119 31.77 -35.42 20.97
C ALA A 119 32.70 -34.20 20.98
N LEU A 120 32.58 -33.36 22.00
CA LEU A 120 33.49 -32.23 22.21
C LEU A 120 34.53 -32.62 23.26
N ASP A 121 35.80 -32.60 22.89
CA ASP A 121 36.91 -32.77 23.82
C ASP A 121 36.99 -31.56 24.79
N PRO A 122 37.72 -31.69 25.92
CA PRO A 122 37.93 -30.58 26.85
C PRO A 122 38.42 -29.30 26.15
N GLY A 123 37.66 -28.22 26.31
CA GLY A 123 37.98 -26.92 25.72
C GLY A 123 37.51 -26.71 24.27
N GLU A 124 36.88 -27.71 23.64
CA GLU A 124 36.34 -27.57 22.29
C GLU A 124 35.00 -26.82 22.24
N TYR A 125 34.72 -26.26 21.06
CA TYR A 125 33.54 -25.46 20.75
C TYR A 125 32.74 -26.10 19.60
N HIS A 126 31.43 -25.87 19.59
CA HIS A 126 30.54 -26.26 18.50
C HIS A 126 29.60 -25.13 18.13
N LEU A 127 29.64 -24.70 16.87
CA LEU A 127 28.80 -23.62 16.35
C LEU A 127 27.56 -24.18 15.65
N VAL A 128 26.40 -23.60 15.96
CA VAL A 128 25.12 -23.89 15.32
C VAL A 128 24.55 -22.59 14.74
N PHE A 129 24.37 -22.53 13.43
CA PHE A 129 23.61 -21.44 12.80
C PHE A 129 22.11 -21.61 13.07
N ALA A 130 21.41 -20.51 13.35
CA ALA A 130 20.00 -20.43 13.69
C ALA A 130 19.26 -19.54 12.68
N SER A 131 19.01 -20.08 11.48
CA SER A 131 18.40 -19.33 10.38
C SER A 131 16.88 -19.24 10.46
N GLY A 132 16.22 -20.15 11.19
CA GLY A 132 14.76 -20.28 11.13
C GLY A 132 14.24 -20.99 9.88
N GLU A 133 15.14 -21.48 9.01
CA GLU A 133 14.82 -22.14 7.75
C GLU A 133 14.86 -23.67 7.93
N PRO A 134 13.71 -24.36 8.06
CA PRO A 134 13.67 -25.80 8.35
C PRO A 134 14.26 -26.69 7.25
N GLU A 135 14.36 -26.18 6.02
CA GLU A 135 14.92 -26.87 4.86
C GLU A 135 16.44 -26.90 4.83
N VAL A 136 17.13 -26.07 5.62
CA VAL A 136 18.59 -26.01 5.64
C VAL A 136 19.15 -27.04 6.62
N ALA A 137 19.65 -28.15 6.09
CA ALA A 137 20.23 -29.22 6.89
C ALA A 137 21.39 -28.71 7.75
N GLY A 138 21.35 -29.02 9.05
CA GLY A 138 22.38 -28.65 10.02
C GLY A 138 22.16 -27.29 10.69
N TYR A 139 21.11 -26.54 10.34
CA TYR A 139 20.80 -25.24 10.92
C TYR A 139 19.61 -25.39 11.87
N ALA A 140 19.58 -24.61 12.94
CA ALA A 140 18.43 -24.56 13.82
C ALA A 140 17.22 -23.98 13.09
N THR A 141 16.08 -24.65 13.30
CA THR A 141 14.79 -24.35 12.66
C THR A 141 14.08 -23.13 13.25
N PHE A 142 14.78 -22.36 14.09
CA PHE A 142 14.35 -21.11 14.67
C PHE A 142 15.48 -20.08 14.51
N SER A 143 15.13 -18.81 14.43
CA SER A 143 16.04 -17.66 14.52
C SER A 143 15.98 -17.06 15.92
N ILE A 144 16.89 -16.13 16.24
CA ILE A 144 16.94 -15.48 17.55
C ILE A 144 16.51 -14.02 17.39
N SER A 145 15.57 -13.58 18.21
CA SER A 145 15.04 -12.23 18.24
C SER A 145 16.12 -11.26 18.72
N SER A 146 16.41 -10.25 17.92
CA SER A 146 17.28 -9.14 18.31
C SER A 146 16.65 -8.22 19.36
N GLU A 147 15.33 -8.30 19.58
CA GLU A 147 14.62 -7.62 20.69
C GLU A 147 14.82 -8.35 22.04
N GLY A 148 15.42 -9.55 22.00
CA GLY A 148 15.74 -10.36 23.15
C GLY A 148 14.83 -11.57 23.32
N GLU A 149 15.42 -12.72 23.63
CA GLU A 149 14.74 -13.96 23.99
C GLU A 149 15.70 -14.97 24.66
N PRO A 150 15.18 -15.96 25.42
CA PRO A 150 16.03 -16.98 26.02
C PRO A 150 16.40 -18.10 25.05
N VAL A 151 17.63 -18.59 25.14
CA VAL A 151 18.11 -19.81 24.46
C VAL A 151 18.39 -20.90 25.50
N TYR A 152 17.82 -22.08 25.28
CA TYR A 152 17.89 -23.23 26.18
C TYR A 152 18.66 -24.38 25.55
N LEU A 153 19.51 -25.02 26.35
CA LEU A 153 20.12 -26.32 26.09
C LEU A 153 19.41 -27.39 26.95
N LEU A 154 18.78 -28.35 26.28
CA LEU A 154 17.90 -29.36 26.89
C LEU A 154 18.41 -30.77 26.55
N ASN A 155 18.13 -31.76 27.40
CA ASN A 155 18.30 -33.17 27.04
C ASN A 155 17.01 -33.79 26.48
N ALA A 156 17.09 -35.03 25.98
CA ALA A 156 15.94 -35.76 25.42
C ALA A 156 14.75 -35.95 26.39
N ALA A 157 14.95 -35.80 27.70
CA ALA A 157 13.88 -35.82 28.70
C ALA A 157 13.27 -34.43 28.97
N GLY A 158 13.72 -33.38 28.27
CA GLY A 158 13.31 -31.99 28.49
C GLY A 158 13.91 -31.33 29.74
N GLN A 159 14.92 -31.95 30.35
CA GLN A 159 15.64 -31.36 31.48
C GLN A 159 16.58 -30.26 30.98
N LEU A 160 16.64 -29.17 31.74
CA LEU A 160 17.49 -28.02 31.44
C LEU A 160 18.93 -28.29 31.85
N LEU A 161 19.86 -28.13 30.91
CA LEU A 161 21.29 -28.28 31.12
C LEU A 161 21.96 -26.92 31.29
N ASP A 162 21.69 -26.00 30.37
CA ASP A 162 22.13 -24.60 30.42
C ASP A 162 21.09 -23.72 29.72
N TRP A 163 21.15 -22.41 29.99
CA TRP A 163 20.41 -21.41 29.24
C TRP A 163 21.07 -20.05 29.36
N VAL A 164 20.77 -19.19 28.41
CA VAL A 164 21.16 -17.78 28.40
C VAL A 164 19.94 -16.93 28.07
N GLU A 165 19.77 -15.82 28.79
CA GLU A 165 18.87 -14.76 28.37
C GLU A 165 19.63 -13.91 27.34
N ILE A 166 19.14 -13.82 26.10
CA ILE A 166 19.70 -12.91 25.12
C ILE A 166 18.96 -11.57 25.27
N PRO A 167 19.65 -10.51 25.67
CA PRO A 167 19.04 -9.19 25.76
C PRO A 167 18.84 -8.56 24.38
N GLU A 168 18.16 -7.42 24.33
CA GLU A 168 18.11 -6.58 23.13
C GLU A 168 19.55 -6.27 22.65
N SER A 169 19.78 -6.44 21.35
CA SER A 169 21.12 -6.32 20.77
C SER A 169 21.15 -5.31 19.62
N GLN A 170 22.34 -4.79 19.34
CA GLN A 170 22.63 -4.06 18.10
C GLN A 170 23.27 -5.02 17.09
N PRO A 171 23.28 -4.68 15.78
CA PRO A 171 23.93 -5.50 14.80
C PRO A 171 25.39 -5.80 15.14
N ASP A 172 25.82 -7.03 14.83
CA ASP A 172 27.18 -7.52 14.96
C ASP A 172 27.72 -7.63 16.40
N LEU A 173 26.89 -7.41 17.42
CA LEU A 173 27.21 -7.71 18.81
C LEU A 173 26.86 -9.16 19.16
N SER A 174 27.73 -9.82 19.91
CA SER A 174 27.44 -11.11 20.54
C SER A 174 27.24 -10.96 22.04
N HIS A 175 26.58 -11.95 22.64
CA HIS A 175 26.34 -12.05 24.08
C HIS A 175 26.84 -13.40 24.57
N GLY A 176 27.77 -13.40 25.53
CA GLY A 176 28.47 -14.63 25.89
C GLY A 176 29.20 -14.56 27.23
N ARG A 177 29.78 -15.69 27.61
CA ARG A 177 30.54 -15.87 28.85
C ARG A 177 32.01 -15.57 28.62
N ARG A 178 32.69 -14.93 29.58
CA ARG A 178 34.16 -14.91 29.59
C ARG A 178 34.71 -16.25 30.06
N ALA A 179 35.95 -16.54 29.69
CA ALA A 179 36.65 -17.74 30.11
C ALA A 179 36.63 -17.90 31.64
N GLY A 180 36.00 -18.98 32.12
CA GLY A 180 35.94 -19.31 33.55
C GLY A 180 34.91 -18.52 34.37
N GLU A 181 34.14 -17.63 33.74
CA GLU A 181 33.06 -16.87 34.37
C GLU A 181 31.67 -17.44 34.01
N ASP A 182 30.70 -17.31 34.91
CA ASP A 182 29.29 -17.64 34.63
C ASP A 182 28.48 -16.40 34.22
N LEU A 183 29.04 -15.19 34.37
CA LEU A 183 28.39 -13.94 33.97
C LEU A 183 28.42 -13.78 32.45
N LEU A 184 27.34 -13.21 31.91
CA LEU A 184 27.20 -12.89 30.50
C LEU A 184 27.50 -11.40 30.27
N TYR A 185 28.16 -11.14 29.15
CA TYR A 185 28.55 -9.80 28.70
C TYR A 185 28.22 -9.65 27.22
N TYR A 186 28.15 -8.39 26.77
CA TYR A 186 28.22 -8.09 25.35
C TYR A 186 29.67 -8.05 24.90
N PHE A 187 29.90 -8.48 23.65
CA PHE A 187 31.16 -8.32 22.94
C PHE A 187 30.89 -7.63 21.60
N ASP A 188 31.67 -6.59 21.30
CA ASP A 188 31.68 -5.90 20.00
C ASP A 188 32.60 -6.58 18.98
N VAL A 189 33.43 -7.52 19.45
CA VAL A 189 34.22 -8.42 18.62
C VAL A 189 33.84 -9.86 18.99
N PRO A 190 32.91 -10.48 18.24
CA PRO A 190 32.54 -11.88 18.47
C PRO A 190 33.68 -12.85 18.15
N THR A 191 33.72 -13.99 18.83
CA THR A 191 34.85 -14.93 18.78
C THR A 191 34.44 -16.38 18.46
N PRO A 192 33.73 -16.62 17.34
CA PRO A 192 33.27 -17.96 16.99
C PRO A 192 34.43 -18.96 16.83
N GLY A 193 34.24 -20.13 17.41
CA GLY A 193 35.16 -21.26 17.53
C GLY A 193 36.26 -21.07 18.57
N ARG A 194 36.23 -20.02 19.40
CA ARG A 194 37.33 -19.63 20.28
C ARG A 194 36.83 -19.08 21.61
N VAL A 195 37.78 -18.83 22.50
CA VAL A 195 37.50 -18.20 23.79
C VAL A 195 37.12 -16.72 23.62
N ASN A 196 36.12 -16.26 24.36
CA ASN A 196 35.70 -14.86 24.42
C ASN A 196 36.69 -14.03 25.25
N ASP A 197 37.75 -13.53 24.61
CA ASP A 197 38.84 -12.76 25.24
C ASP A 197 38.89 -11.27 24.84
N SER A 198 37.93 -10.81 24.03
CA SER A 198 37.72 -9.41 23.68
C SER A 198 37.20 -8.59 24.88
N GLU A 199 37.09 -7.27 24.68
CA GLU A 199 36.55 -6.37 25.70
C GLU A 199 35.09 -6.74 26.00
N ALA A 200 34.79 -6.92 27.29
CA ALA A 200 33.49 -7.36 27.76
C ALA A 200 32.71 -6.17 28.33
N PHE A 201 31.50 -5.96 27.83
CA PHE A 201 30.65 -4.85 28.24
C PHE A 201 29.48 -5.34 29.08
N SER A 202 29.20 -4.63 30.18
CA SER A 202 28.12 -5.00 31.12
C SER A 202 26.71 -4.73 30.56
N GLY A 203 26.62 -4.02 29.43
CA GLY A 203 25.37 -3.66 28.81
C GLY A 203 25.55 -2.63 27.70
N ILE A 204 24.44 -2.19 27.13
CA ILE A 204 24.36 -1.07 26.19
C ILE A 204 23.90 0.17 26.97
N THR A 205 24.58 1.30 26.78
CA THR A 205 24.19 2.58 27.39
C THR A 205 22.80 2.98 26.89
N PRO A 206 21.84 3.37 27.76
CA PRO A 206 20.54 3.86 27.31
C PRO A 206 20.64 5.08 26.38
N GLN A 207 19.64 5.26 25.50
CA GLN A 207 19.62 6.42 24.62
C GLN A 207 19.44 7.75 25.38
N PRO A 208 20.08 8.86 24.96
CA PRO A 208 19.79 10.18 25.50
C PRO A 208 18.42 10.70 25.02
N SER A 209 17.73 11.45 25.88
CA SER A 209 16.47 12.10 25.52
C SER A 209 16.68 13.56 25.12
N LEU A 210 16.05 13.97 24.01
CA LEU A 210 16.00 15.37 23.60
C LEU A 210 14.82 16.09 24.28
N SER A 211 15.01 17.34 24.67
CA SER A 211 13.97 18.18 25.29
C SER A 211 12.86 18.60 24.32
N SER A 212 13.01 18.30 23.04
CA SER A 212 12.04 18.61 21.99
C SER A 212 11.87 17.39 21.08
N PRO A 213 10.63 17.07 20.65
CA PRO A 213 10.37 15.96 19.74
C PRO A 213 10.74 16.26 18.28
N GLY A 214 11.34 17.42 17.97
CA GLY A 214 11.65 17.82 16.58
C GLY A 214 10.42 18.26 15.79
N GLY A 215 10.51 18.17 14.47
CA GLY A 215 9.45 18.55 13.53
C GLY A 215 9.39 20.05 13.23
N PHE A 216 8.20 20.51 12.82
CA PHE A 216 7.96 21.90 12.42
C PHE A 216 8.00 22.85 13.62
N MET A 217 8.87 23.86 13.57
CA MET A 217 9.02 24.84 14.62
C MET A 217 9.18 26.25 14.07
N GLU A 218 8.77 27.23 14.87
CA GLU A 218 8.99 28.65 14.61
C GLU A 218 10.19 29.16 15.41
N GLY A 219 10.94 30.11 14.84
CA GLY A 219 12.08 30.74 15.52
C GLY A 219 13.32 29.83 15.61
N GLN A 220 14.23 30.18 16.52
CA GLN A 220 15.53 29.49 16.68
C GLN A 220 15.65 28.92 18.10
N PRO A 221 15.10 27.71 18.36
CA PRO A 221 15.04 27.17 19.71
C PRO A 221 16.42 26.68 20.20
N ARG A 222 16.53 26.53 21.52
CA ARG A 222 17.56 25.70 22.15
C ARG A 222 16.98 24.35 22.53
N VAL A 223 17.76 23.30 22.38
CA VAL A 223 17.40 21.91 22.69
C VAL A 223 18.39 21.36 23.71
N TRP A 224 17.88 20.68 24.73
CA TRP A 224 18.70 20.06 25.76
C TRP A 224 18.70 18.56 25.60
N LEU A 225 19.83 17.94 25.94
CA LEU A 225 19.95 16.50 26.09
C LEU A 225 19.88 16.15 27.57
N SER A 226 19.28 15.00 27.86
CA SER A 226 19.21 14.46 29.21
C SER A 226 19.43 12.96 29.17
N HIS A 227 19.93 12.40 30.26
CA HIS A 227 20.16 10.97 30.39
C HIS A 227 19.92 10.56 31.85
N PRO A 228 19.30 9.38 32.09
CA PRO A 228 18.96 8.95 33.45
C PRO A 228 20.20 8.64 34.30
N ASP A 229 21.31 8.30 33.66
CA ASP A 229 22.59 8.05 34.32
C ASP A 229 23.45 9.32 34.34
N PRO A 230 23.79 9.87 35.52
CA PRO A 230 24.62 11.07 35.64
C PRO A 230 26.09 10.83 35.22
N ASP A 231 26.55 9.58 35.18
CA ASP A 231 27.92 9.22 34.78
C ASP A 231 28.05 9.03 33.26
N ALA A 232 26.94 9.12 32.51
CA ALA A 232 26.97 9.01 31.05
C ALA A 232 27.43 10.31 30.40
N GLN A 233 28.41 10.19 29.51
CA GLN A 233 28.86 11.28 28.65
C GLN A 233 27.94 11.39 27.43
N LEU A 234 27.51 12.60 27.12
CA LEU A 234 26.60 12.87 26.00
C LEU A 234 27.32 13.52 24.83
N TRP A 235 27.02 13.03 23.64
CA TRP A 235 27.60 13.49 22.38
C TRP A 235 26.50 13.80 21.39
N PHE A 236 26.75 14.76 20.49
CA PHE A 236 25.82 15.07 19.42
C PHE A 236 26.52 15.49 18.13
N SER A 237 25.79 15.41 17.02
CA SER A 237 26.11 16.05 15.73
C SER A 237 24.89 16.82 15.23
N THR A 238 25.13 17.82 14.36
CA THR A 238 24.07 18.63 13.73
C THR A 238 24.03 18.51 12.20
N ASP A 239 24.78 17.56 11.65
CA ASP A 239 24.99 17.36 10.21
C ASP A 239 24.74 15.90 9.76
N GLY A 240 24.29 15.04 10.67
CA GLY A 240 23.97 13.63 10.43
C GLY A 240 25.10 12.64 10.75
N LYS A 241 26.33 13.13 11.01
CA LYS A 241 27.46 12.27 11.37
C LYS A 241 27.15 11.40 12.59
N GLU A 242 27.67 10.17 12.60
CA GLU A 242 27.61 9.31 13.78
C GLU A 242 28.41 9.94 14.94
N PRO A 243 27.79 10.24 16.09
CA PRO A 243 28.52 10.63 17.30
C PRO A 243 29.37 9.45 17.84
N PRO A 244 30.49 9.70 18.53
CA PRO A 244 30.90 10.97 19.14
C PRO A 244 31.54 11.93 18.13
N THR A 245 31.03 13.16 18.04
CA THR A 245 31.64 14.25 17.25
C THR A 245 31.80 15.52 18.09
N VAL A 246 30.73 16.00 18.72
CA VAL A 246 30.76 17.15 19.63
C VAL A 246 30.28 16.73 21.02
N PRO A 247 31.06 16.94 22.10
CA PRO A 247 30.60 16.69 23.46
C PRO A 247 29.50 17.70 23.83
N TYR A 248 28.45 17.22 24.49
CA TYR A 248 27.33 18.04 24.93
C TYR A 248 27.67 18.87 26.18
N VAL A 249 27.21 20.13 26.21
CA VAL A 249 27.38 21.07 27.33
C VAL A 249 25.98 21.52 27.80
N PRO A 250 25.52 21.12 29.01
CA PRO A 250 24.17 21.41 29.50
C PRO A 250 23.83 22.90 29.61
N GLU A 251 24.79 23.74 30.00
CA GLU A 251 24.59 25.18 30.26
C GLU A 251 24.25 25.95 28.99
N THR A 252 24.77 25.50 27.85
CA THR A 252 24.52 26.14 26.55
C THR A 252 23.39 25.44 25.81
N GLY A 253 23.25 24.13 25.92
CA GLY A 253 22.33 23.39 25.05
C GLY A 253 22.70 23.49 23.57
N ILE A 254 21.89 22.89 22.72
CA ILE A 254 22.09 22.84 21.27
C ILE A 254 21.28 23.96 20.63
N HIS A 255 21.94 24.90 19.96
CA HIS A 255 21.27 25.99 19.26
C HIS A 255 20.80 25.54 17.87
N VAL A 256 19.48 25.50 17.67
CA VAL A 256 18.86 25.14 16.39
C VAL A 256 18.47 26.44 15.68
N PHE A 257 19.30 26.88 14.73
CA PHE A 257 19.15 28.19 14.08
C PHE A 257 18.65 28.15 12.63
N ARG A 258 18.47 26.93 12.10
CA ARG A 258 17.95 26.63 10.76
C ARG A 258 17.37 25.22 10.79
N SER A 259 16.72 24.81 9.70
CA SER A 259 16.40 23.40 9.52
C SER A 259 17.69 22.56 9.60
N MET A 260 17.72 21.60 10.51
CA MET A 260 18.88 20.74 10.77
C MET A 260 18.47 19.49 11.53
N VAL A 261 19.27 18.45 11.43
CA VAL A 261 19.13 17.25 12.27
C VAL A 261 19.95 17.42 13.53
N VAL A 262 19.48 16.87 14.66
CA VAL A 262 20.31 16.61 15.84
C VAL A 262 20.35 15.11 16.05
N ARG A 263 21.56 14.56 16.05
CA ARG A 263 21.81 13.15 16.33
C ARG A 263 22.61 13.05 17.61
N ALA A 264 22.10 12.34 18.61
CA ALA A 264 22.69 12.26 19.95
C ALA A 264 22.98 10.81 20.34
N ARG A 265 24.04 10.62 21.12
CA ARG A 265 24.48 9.34 21.69
C ARG A 265 24.96 9.54 23.12
N ALA A 266 24.77 8.52 23.95
CA ALA A 266 25.31 8.45 25.30
C ALA A 266 26.36 7.35 25.38
N GLU A 267 27.41 7.60 26.16
CA GLU A 267 28.49 6.65 26.42
C GLU A 267 28.74 6.55 27.92
N ARG A 268 28.86 5.33 28.44
CA ARG A 268 29.18 5.06 29.83
C ARG A 268 30.34 4.07 29.89
N ALA A 269 31.35 4.36 30.71
CA ALA A 269 32.49 3.46 30.89
C ALA A 269 32.05 2.05 31.32
N GLY A 270 32.57 1.01 30.66
CA GLY A 270 32.22 -0.39 30.88
C GLY A 270 30.93 -0.86 30.18
N PHE A 271 30.30 0.01 29.37
CA PHE A 271 29.12 -0.28 28.57
C PHE A 271 29.37 0.08 27.11
N LEU A 272 28.67 -0.58 26.20
CA LEU A 272 28.65 -0.18 24.79
C LEU A 272 27.94 1.16 24.61
N PRO A 273 28.30 1.97 23.59
CA PRO A 273 27.60 3.20 23.29
C PRO A 273 26.11 2.98 22.99
N SER A 274 25.28 3.96 23.31
CA SER A 274 23.86 3.90 23.00
C SER A 274 23.63 3.86 21.48
N PRO A 275 22.51 3.28 21.00
CA PRO A 275 22.01 3.65 19.68
C PRO A 275 21.72 5.15 19.64
N THR A 276 21.67 5.74 18.45
CA THR A 276 21.52 7.19 18.33
C THR A 276 20.06 7.63 18.40
N SER A 277 19.77 8.67 19.16
CA SER A 277 18.49 9.40 19.06
C SER A 277 18.60 10.49 18.01
N VAL A 278 17.66 10.53 17.07
CA VAL A 278 17.71 11.43 15.90
C VAL A 278 16.45 12.27 15.87
N ARG A 279 16.56 13.60 15.77
CA ARG A 279 15.42 14.49 15.53
C ARG A 279 15.76 15.53 14.47
N THR A 280 14.92 15.63 13.45
CA THR A 280 15.01 16.73 12.49
C THR A 280 14.15 17.90 12.94
N PHE A 281 14.76 19.07 12.99
CA PHE A 281 14.09 20.34 13.27
C PHE A 281 13.83 21.05 11.95
N LEU A 282 12.58 21.36 11.64
CA LEU A 282 12.12 22.01 10.42
C LEU A 282 11.75 23.46 10.76
N ILE A 283 12.70 24.37 10.61
CA ILE A 283 12.59 25.75 11.10
C ILE A 283 11.95 26.65 10.04
N ASN A 284 10.79 27.22 10.37
CA ASN A 284 10.01 28.09 9.49
C ASN A 284 9.69 27.43 8.13
N GLU A 285 9.55 26.10 8.11
CA GLU A 285 9.22 25.35 6.91
C GLU A 285 7.69 25.30 6.70
N PRO A 286 7.19 25.54 5.48
CA PRO A 286 5.76 25.48 5.19
C PRO A 286 5.26 24.03 5.23
N ARG A 287 3.98 23.85 5.59
CA ARG A 287 3.31 22.54 5.66
C ARG A 287 2.46 22.25 4.42
N THR A 288 2.92 22.67 3.25
CA THR A 288 2.18 22.55 1.98
C THR A 288 2.11 21.11 1.47
N LEU A 289 3.15 20.31 1.71
CA LEU A 289 3.22 18.89 1.40
C LEU A 289 3.70 18.11 2.63
N PRO A 290 3.43 16.79 2.72
CA PRO A 290 4.08 15.92 3.70
C PRO A 290 5.61 16.00 3.55
N VAL A 291 6.30 15.88 4.68
CA VAL A 291 7.77 15.96 4.74
C VAL A 291 8.36 14.61 5.10
N ILE A 292 9.37 14.18 4.34
CA ILE A 292 10.21 13.03 4.65
C ILE A 292 11.64 13.49 4.97
N CYS A 293 12.08 13.29 6.19
CA CYS A 293 13.44 13.57 6.63
C CYS A 293 14.23 12.25 6.61
N ILE A 294 15.37 12.25 5.94
CA ILE A 294 16.29 11.11 5.91
C ILE A 294 17.62 11.58 6.52
N SER A 295 18.03 10.91 7.59
CA SER A 295 19.28 11.17 8.29
C SER A 295 20.20 9.97 8.22
N THR A 296 21.44 10.18 7.77
CA THR A 296 22.49 9.17 7.74
C THR A 296 23.85 9.85 7.85
N ASP A 297 24.92 9.09 8.10
CA ASP A 297 26.27 9.65 8.07
C ASP A 297 26.53 10.30 6.69
N PRO A 298 26.98 11.57 6.62
CA PRO A 298 27.27 12.23 5.35
C PRO A 298 28.23 11.45 4.45
N GLY A 299 29.13 10.64 5.00
CA GLY A 299 30.01 9.75 4.23
C GLY A 299 29.22 8.77 3.36
N ASN A 300 28.13 8.22 3.87
CA ASN A 300 27.24 7.29 3.13
C ASN A 300 26.64 7.93 1.88
N LEU A 301 26.51 9.25 1.84
CA LEU A 301 26.00 9.99 0.68
C LEU A 301 27.15 10.50 -0.20
N PHE A 302 28.06 11.27 0.40
CA PHE A 302 28.94 12.19 -0.32
C PHE A 302 30.41 11.77 -0.34
N SER A 303 30.80 10.69 0.36
CA SER A 303 32.17 10.20 0.34
C SER A 303 32.59 9.80 -1.07
N LYS A 304 33.82 10.15 -1.46
CA LYS A 304 34.39 9.68 -2.72
C LYS A 304 34.59 8.16 -2.76
N ASP A 305 34.88 7.57 -1.60
CA ASP A 305 35.29 6.17 -1.49
C ASP A 305 34.08 5.24 -1.34
N HIS A 306 33.00 5.73 -0.71
CA HIS A 306 31.84 4.91 -0.35
C HIS A 306 30.47 5.63 -0.44
N GLY A 307 30.41 6.89 -0.89
CA GLY A 307 29.17 7.66 -0.91
C GLY A 307 28.27 7.29 -2.09
N ILE A 308 27.00 6.95 -1.84
CA ILE A 308 26.09 6.42 -2.86
C ILE A 308 25.75 7.41 -3.97
N ILE A 309 25.93 8.72 -3.76
CA ILE A 309 25.64 9.75 -4.79
C ILE A 309 26.88 10.30 -5.48
N TRP A 310 28.08 9.79 -5.16
CA TRP A 310 29.35 10.34 -5.63
C TRP A 310 29.92 9.60 -6.85
N GLY A 311 30.25 10.33 -7.92
CA GLY A 311 31.03 9.81 -9.05
C GLY A 311 30.49 8.48 -9.62
N GLU A 312 31.36 7.50 -9.78
CA GLU A 312 31.02 6.16 -10.28
C GLU A 312 30.29 5.27 -9.26
N ASN A 313 30.26 5.68 -7.98
CA ASN A 313 29.63 4.90 -6.91
C ASN A 313 28.12 4.76 -7.12
N ILE A 314 27.52 5.64 -7.92
CA ILE A 314 26.11 5.59 -8.29
C ILE A 314 25.70 4.25 -8.93
N TRP A 315 26.66 3.44 -9.41
CA TRP A 315 26.44 2.13 -10.03
C TRP A 315 26.74 0.93 -9.11
N LYS A 316 27.15 1.15 -7.86
CA LYS A 316 27.62 0.09 -6.95
C LYS A 316 26.51 -0.60 -6.16
N ASP A 317 25.27 -0.14 -6.27
CA ASP A 317 24.09 -0.65 -5.54
C ASP A 317 24.28 -0.77 -4.02
N TRP A 318 25.17 0.04 -3.45
CA TRP A 318 25.36 0.14 -2.01
C TRP A 318 24.10 0.63 -1.30
N GLU A 319 23.92 0.13 -0.09
CA GLU A 319 22.82 0.48 0.80
C GLU A 319 23.36 0.75 2.20
N TYR A 320 22.93 1.86 2.80
CA TYR A 320 23.35 2.27 4.15
C TYR A 320 22.14 2.48 5.06
N PRO A 321 22.28 2.26 6.38
CA PRO A 321 21.21 2.61 7.31
C PRO A 321 20.94 4.12 7.29
N ALA A 322 19.67 4.49 7.30
CA ALA A 322 19.23 5.86 7.47
C ALA A 322 18.00 5.91 8.38
N THR A 323 17.97 6.87 9.30
CA THR A 323 16.75 7.19 10.05
C THR A 323 15.81 7.97 9.15
N VAL A 324 14.56 7.53 9.09
CA VAL A 324 13.48 8.14 8.32
C VAL A 324 12.43 8.66 9.28
N GLU A 325 12.21 9.96 9.27
CA GLU A 325 11.10 10.61 9.97
C GLU A 325 10.10 11.11 8.92
N PHE A 326 8.81 10.80 9.08
CA PHE A 326 7.77 11.27 8.18
C PHE A 326 6.77 12.15 8.94
N TYR A 327 6.48 13.32 8.38
CA TYR A 327 5.57 14.30 8.95
C TYR A 327 4.41 14.58 7.99
N GLU A 328 3.20 14.48 8.51
CA GLU A 328 1.98 14.82 7.76
C GLU A 328 1.83 16.34 7.60
N THR A 329 0.96 16.79 6.69
CA THR A 329 0.66 18.24 6.51
C THR A 329 0.06 18.90 7.74
N THR A 330 -0.53 18.11 8.65
CA THR A 330 -0.97 18.57 9.97
C THR A 330 0.21 18.98 10.88
N GLY A 331 1.42 18.50 10.56
CA GLY A 331 2.67 18.78 11.26
C GLY A 331 3.05 17.75 12.33
N GLY A 332 2.20 16.75 12.58
CA GLY A 332 2.52 15.65 13.50
C GLY A 332 3.52 14.66 12.88
N LEU A 333 4.41 14.12 13.71
CA LEU A 333 5.25 12.98 13.35
C LEU A 333 4.35 11.75 13.16
N ALA A 334 4.34 11.21 11.95
CA ALA A 334 3.61 9.99 11.61
C ALA A 334 4.37 8.75 12.11
N PHE A 335 5.64 8.64 11.73
CA PHE A 335 6.53 7.58 12.21
C PHE A 335 8.00 8.00 12.15
N GLU A 336 8.79 7.25 12.91
CA GLU A 336 10.24 7.22 12.89
C GLU A 336 10.67 5.76 12.77
N THR A 337 11.60 5.46 11.85
CA THR A 337 12.17 4.11 11.69
C THR A 337 13.56 4.20 11.06
N VAL A 338 14.37 3.14 11.20
CA VAL A 338 15.56 2.97 10.36
C VAL A 338 15.16 2.18 9.12
N ALA A 339 15.72 2.56 7.97
CA ALA A 339 15.55 1.87 6.70
C ALA A 339 16.88 1.82 5.94
N GLY A 340 16.96 0.90 4.99
CA GLY A 340 18.06 0.84 4.04
C GLY A 340 17.90 1.90 2.97
N LEU A 341 18.85 2.82 2.88
CA LEU A 341 18.91 3.86 1.87
C LEU A 341 19.86 3.45 0.75
N SER A 342 19.32 3.29 -0.46
CA SER A 342 20.10 3.04 -1.67
C SER A 342 19.66 3.97 -2.81
N LEU A 343 20.40 3.98 -3.92
CA LEU A 343 19.90 4.58 -5.15
C LEU A 343 18.84 3.69 -5.83
N HIS A 344 17.96 4.33 -6.60
CA HIS A 344 16.95 3.68 -7.41
C HIS A 344 17.20 3.92 -8.92
N GLY A 345 16.62 3.06 -9.77
CA GLY A 345 16.60 3.24 -11.23
C GLY A 345 17.93 2.90 -11.91
N SER A 346 18.04 3.29 -13.18
CA SER A 346 19.22 3.10 -14.02
C SER A 346 19.74 4.46 -14.51
N SER A 347 19.39 4.92 -15.71
CA SER A 347 19.81 6.23 -16.24
C SER A 347 19.45 7.42 -15.33
N ALA A 348 18.33 7.34 -14.62
CA ALA A 348 17.89 8.36 -13.66
C ALA A 348 18.92 8.65 -12.54
N ARG A 349 19.85 7.72 -12.27
CA ARG A 349 20.95 7.93 -11.31
C ARG A 349 21.94 9.01 -11.75
N MET A 350 21.96 9.37 -13.03
CA MET A 350 22.81 10.45 -13.55
C MET A 350 22.21 11.84 -13.30
N ALA A 351 20.89 11.94 -13.09
CA ALA A 351 20.20 13.23 -12.91
C ALA A 351 20.64 13.91 -11.60
N PRO A 352 20.87 15.25 -11.57
CA PRO A 352 21.31 15.98 -10.38
C PRO A 352 20.50 15.65 -9.12
N ILE A 353 19.18 15.50 -9.25
CA ILE A 353 18.33 14.90 -8.23
C ILE A 353 18.41 13.38 -8.35
N ARG A 354 19.16 12.77 -7.44
CA ARG A 354 19.27 11.30 -7.38
C ARG A 354 17.96 10.69 -6.84
N PRO A 355 17.38 9.65 -7.47
CA PRO A 355 16.25 8.94 -6.90
C PRO A 355 16.72 7.95 -5.83
N PHE A 356 16.03 7.93 -4.69
CA PHE A 356 16.36 7.03 -3.57
C PHE A 356 15.36 5.89 -3.45
N ARG A 357 15.81 4.76 -2.93
CA ARG A 357 14.97 3.67 -2.45
C ARG A 357 15.15 3.54 -0.94
N LEU A 358 14.03 3.38 -0.25
CA LEU A 358 13.96 3.00 1.15
C LEU A 358 13.55 1.51 1.22
N SER A 359 14.38 0.68 1.81
CA SER A 359 14.17 -0.76 2.00
C SER A 359 13.91 -1.08 3.46
N PHE A 360 12.75 -1.64 3.80
CA PHE A 360 12.44 -2.12 5.14
C PHE A 360 12.76 -3.62 5.21
N ARG A 361 13.57 -4.00 6.20
CA ARG A 361 14.08 -5.36 6.43
C ARG A 361 14.47 -5.47 7.90
N LYS A 362 14.45 -6.70 8.43
CA LYS A 362 14.86 -6.99 9.81
C LYS A 362 16.24 -6.38 10.15
N ASP A 363 17.17 -6.30 9.18
CA ASP A 363 18.49 -5.67 9.35
C ASP A 363 18.47 -4.19 9.76
N TYR A 364 17.30 -3.54 9.73
CA TYR A 364 17.10 -2.16 10.20
C TYR A 364 16.03 -2.05 11.30
N GLY A 365 15.72 -3.15 11.98
CA GLY A 365 14.74 -3.23 13.06
C GLY A 365 13.36 -3.69 12.60
N ARG A 366 12.77 -3.05 11.59
CA ARG A 366 11.43 -3.43 11.10
C ARG A 366 11.47 -4.07 9.72
N ASP A 367 10.87 -5.26 9.61
CA ASP A 367 10.79 -5.98 8.34
C ASP A 367 9.88 -5.30 7.32
N TRP A 368 8.88 -4.55 7.78
CA TRP A 368 7.92 -3.80 6.97
C TRP A 368 7.68 -2.43 7.60
N LEU A 369 7.39 -1.43 6.76
CA LEU A 369 6.80 -0.19 7.23
C LEU A 369 5.28 -0.39 7.36
N GLU A 370 4.74 -0.29 8.56
CA GLU A 370 3.30 -0.34 8.86
C GLU A 370 2.73 1.09 8.93
N TRP A 371 2.58 1.75 7.77
CA TRP A 371 1.98 3.08 7.64
C TRP A 371 1.37 3.28 6.24
N PRO A 372 0.18 3.91 6.10
CA PRO A 372 -0.44 4.19 4.81
C PRO A 372 0.26 5.35 4.08
N MET A 373 1.44 5.09 3.54
CA MET A 373 2.24 6.10 2.82
C MET A 373 1.56 6.63 1.56
N LEU A 374 0.72 5.80 0.93
CA LEU A 374 -0.03 6.10 -0.29
C LEU A 374 -1.51 5.81 -0.04
N PRO A 375 -2.24 6.69 0.67
CA PRO A 375 -3.61 6.41 1.12
C PRO A 375 -4.58 6.07 0.00
N GLU A 376 -4.36 6.59 -1.21
CA GLU A 376 -5.19 6.37 -2.39
C GLU A 376 -5.17 4.91 -2.87
N THR A 377 -4.16 4.13 -2.50
CA THR A 377 -4.06 2.70 -2.87
C THR A 377 -4.79 1.80 -1.88
N GLY A 378 -5.18 2.31 -0.70
CA GLY A 378 -5.76 1.54 0.39
C GLY A 378 -4.77 0.63 1.13
N LEU A 379 -3.48 0.65 0.77
CA LEU A 379 -2.45 -0.16 1.40
C LEU A 379 -2.02 0.42 2.75
N SER A 380 -1.83 -0.45 3.74
CA SER A 380 -1.41 -0.07 5.10
C SER A 380 0.06 -0.34 5.41
N ARG A 381 0.77 -1.08 4.53
CA ARG A 381 2.18 -1.43 4.75
C ARG A 381 2.99 -1.56 3.48
N PHE A 382 4.31 -1.40 3.60
CA PHE A 382 5.24 -1.35 2.47
C PHE A 382 6.58 -2.02 2.78
N LYS A 383 7.07 -2.86 1.86
CA LYS A 383 8.42 -3.43 1.93
C LYS A 383 9.49 -2.46 1.46
N ARG A 384 9.17 -1.70 0.41
CA ARG A 384 10.07 -0.75 -0.24
C ARG A 384 9.30 0.44 -0.79
N LEU A 385 9.90 1.62 -0.64
CA LEU A 385 9.38 2.86 -1.21
C LEU A 385 10.45 3.53 -2.08
N VAL A 386 10.01 4.26 -3.09
CA VAL A 386 10.88 4.98 -4.01
C VAL A 386 10.61 6.47 -3.91
N LEU A 387 11.65 7.24 -3.60
CA LEU A 387 11.68 8.69 -3.80
C LEU A 387 12.12 8.94 -5.24
N ARG A 388 11.16 8.92 -6.17
CA ARG A 388 11.41 9.07 -7.61
C ARG A 388 11.56 10.54 -7.94
N ASN A 389 12.62 10.87 -8.67
CA ASN A 389 12.97 12.22 -9.11
C ASN A 389 12.16 12.71 -10.32
N ALA A 390 10.97 12.14 -10.58
CA ALA A 390 10.21 12.26 -11.82
C ALA A 390 10.86 11.65 -13.10
N GLY A 391 11.95 10.88 -12.97
CA GLY A 391 12.57 10.21 -14.11
C GLY A 391 13.17 11.20 -15.10
N ASN A 392 12.80 11.11 -16.37
CA ASN A 392 13.21 12.06 -17.41
C ASN A 392 12.46 13.40 -17.32
N ASP A 393 11.30 13.44 -16.67
CA ASP A 393 10.50 14.65 -16.45
C ASP A 393 11.07 15.54 -15.32
N TYR A 394 12.24 15.22 -14.77
CA TYR A 394 12.82 15.89 -13.60
C TYR A 394 13.13 17.39 -13.79
N ASN A 395 13.30 17.82 -15.03
CA ASN A 395 13.58 19.21 -15.42
C ASN A 395 12.40 19.85 -16.17
N HIS A 396 11.22 19.21 -16.14
CA HIS A 396 10.06 19.57 -16.94
C HIS A 396 8.82 19.73 -16.04
N ALA A 397 7.69 19.10 -16.38
CA ALA A 397 6.44 19.27 -15.65
C ALA A 397 6.48 18.63 -14.25
N TYR A 398 7.40 17.68 -14.04
CA TYR A 398 7.63 16.96 -12.78
C TYR A 398 6.44 16.10 -12.30
N MET A 399 5.53 15.74 -13.21
CA MET A 399 4.26 15.09 -12.89
C MET A 399 3.75 14.09 -13.95
N ARG A 400 4.46 13.89 -15.07
CA ARG A 400 4.00 13.03 -16.18
C ARG A 400 3.66 11.62 -15.72
N ASP A 401 4.59 10.97 -15.02
CA ASP A 401 4.43 9.59 -14.57
C ASP A 401 3.26 9.44 -13.57
N ALA A 402 3.09 10.43 -12.68
CA ALA A 402 1.97 10.51 -11.75
C ALA A 402 0.64 10.69 -12.48
N LEU A 403 0.59 11.63 -13.44
CA LEU A 403 -0.60 11.90 -14.25
C LEU A 403 -1.05 10.63 -14.99
N MET A 404 -0.17 9.98 -15.72
CA MET A 404 -0.52 8.81 -16.54
C MET A 404 -1.00 7.63 -15.69
N THR A 405 -0.34 7.35 -14.56
CA THR A 405 -0.79 6.29 -13.64
C THR A 405 -2.13 6.63 -12.97
N ARG A 406 -2.40 7.90 -12.63
CA ARG A 406 -3.70 8.33 -12.11
C ARG A 406 -4.81 8.25 -13.15
N LEU A 407 -4.54 8.65 -14.40
CA LEU A 407 -5.52 8.55 -15.48
C LEU A 407 -5.97 7.11 -15.70
N ALA A 408 -5.05 6.16 -15.55
CA ALA A 408 -5.29 4.73 -15.71
C ALA A 408 -5.76 4.01 -14.44
N ALA A 409 -5.90 4.70 -13.30
CA ALA A 409 -6.18 4.05 -12.01
C ALA A 409 -7.57 3.38 -11.94
N SER A 410 -8.51 3.81 -12.78
CA SER A 410 -9.87 3.24 -12.92
C SER A 410 -9.95 2.12 -13.98
N LEU A 411 -8.86 1.86 -14.71
CA LEU A 411 -8.81 0.85 -15.76
C LEU A 411 -8.54 -0.54 -15.17
N ASN A 412 -8.75 -1.60 -15.96
CA ASN A 412 -8.48 -2.98 -15.53
C ASN A 412 -6.98 -3.32 -15.58
N LEU A 413 -6.12 -2.56 -14.90
CA LEU A 413 -4.68 -2.83 -14.88
C LEU A 413 -4.01 -2.29 -13.62
N GLU A 414 -2.84 -2.84 -13.29
CA GLU A 414 -2.08 -2.39 -12.13
C GLU A 414 -1.33 -1.08 -12.45
N THR A 415 -1.55 -0.07 -11.62
CA THR A 415 -0.86 1.22 -11.66
C THR A 415 -0.07 1.45 -10.36
N VAL A 416 0.93 2.32 -10.43
CA VAL A 416 1.80 2.64 -9.28
C VAL A 416 1.24 3.85 -8.53
N GLY A 417 1.12 3.75 -7.20
CA GLY A 417 0.67 4.85 -6.33
C GLY A 417 1.59 6.07 -6.38
N TYR A 418 1.07 7.23 -6.00
CA TYR A 418 1.76 8.51 -6.10
C TYR A 418 1.42 9.44 -4.94
N ARG A 419 2.46 9.95 -4.28
CA ARG A 419 2.33 11.06 -3.33
C ARG A 419 3.51 12.02 -3.44
N PRO A 420 3.29 13.32 -3.67
CA PRO A 420 4.38 14.29 -3.64
C PRO A 420 4.81 14.56 -2.20
N VAL A 421 6.12 14.55 -1.95
CA VAL A 421 6.71 14.80 -0.63
C VAL A 421 7.87 15.78 -0.72
N VAL A 422 8.02 16.64 0.27
CA VAL A 422 9.24 17.45 0.45
C VAL A 422 10.25 16.61 1.22
N SER A 423 11.48 16.52 0.72
CA SER A 423 12.53 15.75 1.36
C SER A 423 13.60 16.64 2.00
N PHE A 424 14.03 16.26 3.20
CA PHE A 424 15.22 16.80 3.85
C PHE A 424 16.27 15.69 4.00
N LEU A 425 17.51 15.96 3.59
CA LEU A 425 18.66 15.09 3.87
C LEU A 425 19.51 15.75 4.95
N ASN A 426 19.73 15.05 6.06
CA ASN A 426 20.45 15.54 7.24
C ASN A 426 19.98 16.95 7.67
N GLY A 427 18.66 17.15 7.64
CA GLY A 427 17.98 18.39 8.02
C GLY A 427 18.10 19.56 7.02
N GLN A 428 18.73 19.36 5.85
CA GLN A 428 18.74 20.35 4.78
C GLN A 428 17.69 20.01 3.73
N PHE A 429 16.94 21.01 3.25
CA PHE A 429 16.03 20.82 2.13
C PHE A 429 16.78 20.20 0.96
N TRP A 430 16.29 19.05 0.53
CA TRP A 430 16.89 18.30 -0.54
C TRP A 430 16.17 18.54 -1.86
N ALA A 431 14.95 18.04 -2.00
CA ALA A 431 14.14 18.12 -3.21
C ALA A 431 12.65 17.90 -2.87
N VAL A 432 11.80 18.07 -3.89
CA VAL A 432 10.45 17.47 -3.90
C VAL A 432 10.60 16.15 -4.63
N TYR A 433 10.06 15.06 -4.08
CA TYR A 433 10.06 13.75 -4.74
C TYR A 433 8.65 13.29 -5.03
N ASN A 434 8.53 12.51 -6.10
CA ASN A 434 7.38 11.65 -6.33
C ASN A 434 7.60 10.40 -5.48
N LEU A 435 6.93 10.29 -4.32
CA LEU A 435 6.91 9.04 -3.57
C LEU A 435 6.09 8.00 -4.35
N ARG A 436 6.69 6.85 -4.62
CA ARG A 436 6.09 5.75 -5.40
C ARG A 436 6.29 4.43 -4.67
N GLU A 437 5.45 3.45 -4.98
CA GLU A 437 5.75 2.05 -4.69
C GLU A 437 6.95 1.57 -5.52
N LYS A 438 7.69 0.61 -4.98
CA LYS A 438 8.62 -0.17 -5.80
C LYS A 438 7.83 -1.29 -6.49
N VAL A 439 7.79 -1.29 -7.82
CA VAL A 439 7.23 -2.40 -8.60
C VAL A 439 8.15 -3.62 -8.49
N ASP A 440 7.82 -4.54 -7.59
CA ASP A 440 8.45 -5.84 -7.35
C ASP A 440 7.38 -6.86 -6.90
N GLU A 441 7.79 -8.06 -6.46
CA GLU A 441 6.89 -9.11 -5.98
C GLU A 441 6.00 -8.65 -4.81
N TYR A 442 6.47 -7.74 -3.96
CA TYR A 442 5.71 -7.25 -2.82
C TYR A 442 4.61 -6.26 -3.24
N PHE A 443 4.83 -5.49 -4.32
CA PHE A 443 3.79 -4.66 -4.92
C PHE A 443 2.55 -5.47 -5.32
N ILE A 444 2.77 -6.63 -5.95
CA ILE A 444 1.66 -7.54 -6.32
C ILE A 444 1.10 -8.25 -5.09
N SER A 445 1.97 -8.74 -4.21
CA SER A 445 1.61 -9.46 -2.99
C SER A 445 0.58 -8.70 -2.15
N GLU A 446 0.83 -7.43 -1.87
CA GLU A 446 -0.05 -6.61 -1.02
C GLU A 446 -1.38 -6.26 -1.69
N ARG A 447 -1.39 -6.09 -3.01
CA ARG A 447 -2.60 -5.75 -3.77
C ARG A 447 -3.52 -6.95 -3.98
N MET A 448 -2.93 -8.12 -4.16
CA MET A 448 -3.65 -9.34 -4.54
C MET A 448 -3.85 -10.31 -3.38
N GLY A 449 -3.25 -10.04 -2.21
CA GLY A 449 -3.29 -10.95 -1.06
C GLY A 449 -2.57 -12.28 -1.35
N LEU A 450 -1.50 -12.25 -2.15
CA LEU A 450 -0.73 -13.42 -2.57
C LEU A 450 0.61 -13.46 -1.84
N ALA A 451 1.09 -14.67 -1.51
CA ALA A 451 2.47 -14.82 -1.04
C ALA A 451 3.45 -14.44 -2.19
N PRO A 452 4.53 -13.69 -1.92
CA PRO A 452 5.50 -13.28 -2.95
C PRO A 452 6.04 -14.42 -3.82
N GLU A 453 6.18 -15.61 -3.22
CA GLU A 453 6.66 -16.82 -3.88
C GLU A 453 5.63 -17.35 -4.89
N LEU A 454 4.37 -16.95 -4.84
CA LEU A 454 3.34 -17.39 -5.79
C LEU A 454 3.20 -16.45 -7.00
N ILE A 455 4.14 -15.54 -7.20
CA ILE A 455 4.10 -14.52 -8.25
C ILE A 455 5.24 -14.75 -9.25
N ASP A 456 4.89 -14.84 -10.53
CA ASP A 456 5.84 -14.61 -11.62
C ASP A 456 5.77 -13.13 -11.99
N LEU A 457 6.89 -12.40 -11.91
CA LEU A 457 7.01 -11.00 -12.31
C LEU A 457 8.15 -10.87 -13.30
N LEU A 458 7.85 -10.40 -14.50
CA LEU A 458 8.81 -10.26 -15.60
C LEU A 458 9.00 -8.80 -16.01
N GLU A 459 10.15 -8.52 -16.61
CA GLU A 459 10.45 -7.24 -17.25
C GLU A 459 10.88 -7.41 -18.72
N ARG A 460 10.67 -6.36 -19.51
CA ARG A 460 11.12 -6.28 -20.92
C ARG A 460 10.66 -7.51 -21.73
N GLU A 461 11.57 -8.19 -22.43
CA GLU A 461 11.34 -9.36 -23.28
C GLU A 461 10.92 -10.64 -22.53
N GLY A 462 10.73 -10.58 -21.20
CA GLY A 462 10.35 -11.73 -20.37
C GLY A 462 11.43 -12.11 -19.35
N VAL A 463 12.28 -11.16 -18.95
CA VAL A 463 13.34 -11.38 -17.96
C VAL A 463 12.74 -11.50 -16.56
N PRO A 464 12.95 -12.60 -15.83
CA PRO A 464 12.42 -12.75 -14.47
C PRO A 464 12.98 -11.72 -13.49
N LYS A 465 12.07 -11.12 -12.72
CA LYS A 465 12.35 -10.32 -11.51
C LYS A 465 11.94 -11.01 -10.24
N ALA A 466 10.90 -11.81 -10.31
CA ALA A 466 10.51 -12.80 -9.32
C ALA A 466 9.85 -13.98 -10.03
N GLY A 467 9.88 -15.15 -9.41
CA GLY A 467 9.33 -16.36 -10.02
C GLY A 467 10.09 -16.73 -11.29
N THR A 468 9.35 -17.09 -12.33
CA THR A 468 9.93 -17.71 -13.53
C THR A 468 9.22 -17.37 -14.83
N ALA A 469 9.86 -17.63 -15.98
CA ALA A 469 9.41 -17.22 -17.30
C ALA A 469 8.79 -18.33 -18.16
N GLU A 470 8.70 -19.60 -17.71
CA GLU A 470 8.28 -20.71 -18.61
C GLU A 470 6.86 -20.52 -19.16
N ALA A 471 5.92 -20.09 -18.31
CA ALA A 471 4.55 -19.82 -18.77
C ALA A 471 4.49 -18.65 -19.77
N TYR A 472 5.39 -17.67 -19.65
CA TYR A 472 5.48 -16.58 -20.61
C TYR A 472 6.10 -17.05 -21.93
N GLN A 473 7.14 -17.88 -21.89
CA GLN A 473 7.75 -18.48 -23.08
C GLN A 473 6.74 -19.32 -23.87
N GLY A 474 5.89 -20.10 -23.20
CA GLY A 474 4.80 -20.84 -23.84
C GLY A 474 3.79 -19.92 -24.53
N LEU A 475 3.43 -18.80 -23.89
CA LEU A 475 2.57 -17.79 -24.48
C LEU A 475 3.21 -17.09 -25.69
N VAL A 476 4.50 -16.76 -25.62
CA VAL A 476 5.23 -16.20 -26.76
C VAL A 476 5.20 -17.17 -27.93
N ALA A 477 5.51 -18.46 -27.70
CA ALA A 477 5.47 -19.48 -28.74
C ALA A 477 4.07 -19.65 -29.36
N LEU A 478 3.01 -19.58 -28.55
CA LEU A 478 1.63 -19.58 -29.03
C LEU A 478 1.38 -18.37 -29.95
N MET A 479 1.76 -17.16 -29.53
CA MET A 479 1.59 -15.93 -30.32
C MET A 479 2.39 -15.94 -31.63
N GLU A 480 3.61 -16.47 -31.61
CA GLU A 480 4.46 -16.58 -32.81
C GLU A 480 3.87 -17.55 -33.83
N SER A 481 3.19 -18.61 -33.38
CA SER A 481 2.58 -19.64 -34.23
C SER A 481 1.37 -19.17 -35.05
N VAL A 482 0.79 -18.01 -34.71
CA VAL A 482 -0.45 -17.51 -35.35
C VAL A 482 -0.12 -16.73 -36.60
N GLU A 483 -0.75 -17.08 -37.71
CA GLU A 483 -0.66 -16.35 -38.97
C GLU A 483 -2.06 -16.02 -39.47
N GLY A 484 -2.36 -14.72 -39.61
CA GLY A 484 -3.68 -14.25 -40.05
C GLY A 484 -4.80 -14.45 -39.02
N GLU A 485 -6.03 -14.46 -39.52
CA GLU A 485 -7.23 -14.69 -38.72
C GLU A 485 -7.42 -16.19 -38.44
N VAL A 486 -7.58 -16.54 -37.17
CA VAL A 486 -7.74 -17.91 -36.70
C VAL A 486 -9.03 -17.98 -35.86
N PRO A 487 -10.11 -18.61 -36.36
CA PRO A 487 -11.35 -18.76 -35.61
C PRO A 487 -11.11 -19.43 -34.26
N GLY A 488 -11.60 -18.81 -33.18
CA GLY A 488 -11.46 -19.35 -31.83
C GLY A 488 -10.15 -19.01 -31.11
N PHE A 489 -9.26 -18.21 -31.73
CA PHE A 489 -7.96 -17.88 -31.13
C PHE A 489 -8.10 -17.09 -29.83
N ASP A 490 -9.05 -16.15 -29.77
CA ASP A 490 -9.30 -15.35 -28.58
C ASP A 490 -9.66 -16.21 -27.36
N GLN A 491 -10.45 -17.28 -27.52
CA GLN A 491 -10.74 -18.22 -26.43
C GLN A 491 -9.49 -18.99 -25.99
N SER A 492 -8.61 -19.32 -26.93
CA SER A 492 -7.38 -20.06 -26.66
C SER A 492 -6.38 -19.20 -25.88
N VAL A 493 -6.21 -17.94 -26.26
CA VAL A 493 -5.28 -17.02 -25.60
C VAL A 493 -5.82 -16.47 -24.27
N GLN A 494 -7.15 -16.42 -24.08
CA GLN A 494 -7.78 -16.02 -22.81
C GLN A 494 -7.42 -16.93 -21.63
N ALA A 495 -6.95 -18.16 -21.88
CA ALA A 495 -6.42 -19.02 -20.82
C ALA A 495 -5.05 -18.53 -20.28
N TRP A 496 -4.35 -17.70 -21.05
CA TRP A 496 -2.99 -17.22 -20.75
C TRP A 496 -2.95 -15.75 -20.37
N ILE A 497 -3.78 -14.91 -21.00
CA ILE A 497 -3.80 -13.45 -20.84
C ILE A 497 -5.17 -12.99 -20.35
N ASP A 498 -5.18 -12.03 -19.44
CA ASP A 498 -6.36 -11.21 -19.20
C ASP A 498 -6.50 -10.19 -20.35
N LEU A 499 -7.33 -10.51 -21.35
CA LEU A 499 -7.45 -9.69 -22.56
C LEU A 499 -8.00 -8.29 -22.27
N ASP A 500 -8.90 -8.13 -21.30
CA ASP A 500 -9.43 -6.82 -20.94
C ASP A 500 -8.32 -5.94 -20.36
N SER A 501 -7.53 -6.52 -19.45
CA SER A 501 -6.38 -5.82 -18.87
C SER A 501 -5.34 -5.43 -19.92
N PHE A 502 -5.07 -6.34 -20.86
CA PHE A 502 -4.15 -6.08 -21.96
C PHE A 502 -4.67 -4.98 -22.90
N ILE A 503 -5.96 -4.97 -23.24
CA ILE A 503 -6.58 -3.93 -24.07
C ILE A 503 -6.44 -2.57 -23.38
N ASP A 504 -6.81 -2.46 -22.09
CA ASP A 504 -6.70 -1.22 -21.35
C ASP A 504 -5.24 -0.73 -21.24
N TYR A 505 -4.28 -1.64 -21.02
CA TYR A 505 -2.86 -1.32 -21.02
C TYR A 505 -2.38 -0.75 -22.36
N GLN A 506 -2.76 -1.38 -23.47
CA GLN A 506 -2.38 -0.93 -24.81
C GLN A 506 -3.00 0.43 -25.13
N ILE A 507 -4.31 0.60 -24.86
CA ILE A 507 -4.99 1.89 -25.08
C ILE A 507 -4.36 2.98 -24.22
N ALA A 508 -4.03 2.72 -22.95
CA ALA A 508 -3.38 3.70 -22.08
C ALA A 508 -2.02 4.14 -22.64
N GLN A 509 -1.15 3.20 -23.06
CA GLN A 509 0.15 3.52 -23.66
C GLN A 509 0.01 4.31 -24.98
N ILE A 510 -0.94 3.90 -25.83
CA ILE A 510 -1.25 4.55 -27.11
C ILE A 510 -1.80 5.97 -26.87
N TYR A 511 -2.78 6.13 -25.98
CA TYR A 511 -3.34 7.45 -25.65
C TYR A 511 -2.26 8.39 -25.12
N CYS A 512 -1.48 7.93 -24.13
CA CYS A 512 -0.40 8.71 -23.53
C CYS A 512 0.75 9.02 -24.50
N ALA A 513 0.76 8.43 -25.70
CA ALA A 513 1.84 8.52 -26.66
C ALA A 513 3.21 8.15 -26.07
N ASN A 514 3.23 7.13 -25.20
CA ASN A 514 4.43 6.70 -24.52
C ASN A 514 5.29 5.80 -25.43
N ARG A 515 6.35 6.39 -25.99
CA ARG A 515 7.28 5.72 -26.89
C ARG A 515 8.36 4.89 -26.18
N ASP A 516 8.47 4.96 -24.86
CA ASP A 516 9.40 4.11 -24.09
C ASP A 516 8.72 2.86 -23.49
N SER A 517 7.46 2.60 -23.90
CA SER A 517 6.62 1.51 -23.37
C SER A 517 7.22 0.11 -23.56
N GLY A 518 8.11 -0.09 -24.54
CA GLY A 518 8.80 -1.37 -24.72
C GLY A 518 9.83 -1.68 -23.64
N LYS A 519 10.78 -0.76 -23.40
CA LYS A 519 11.82 -0.93 -22.38
C LYS A 519 11.24 -0.97 -20.97
N ASN A 520 10.12 -0.27 -20.76
CA ASN A 520 9.48 -0.13 -19.46
C ASN A 520 8.35 -1.13 -19.24
N ARG A 521 8.26 -2.17 -20.07
CA ARG A 521 7.27 -3.24 -19.90
C ARG A 521 7.50 -4.02 -18.60
N ARG A 522 6.44 -4.17 -17.81
CA ARG A 522 6.32 -5.07 -16.66
C ARG A 522 5.03 -5.86 -16.78
N LEU A 523 5.11 -7.15 -16.45
CA LEU A 523 3.97 -8.05 -16.48
C LEU A 523 4.11 -9.09 -15.39
N TRP A 524 2.97 -9.55 -14.89
CA TRP A 524 2.93 -10.52 -13.80
C TRP A 524 1.80 -11.53 -14.01
N ARG A 525 1.91 -12.67 -13.33
CA ARG A 525 0.80 -13.62 -13.16
C ARG A 525 0.87 -14.32 -11.81
N PRO A 526 -0.27 -14.74 -11.25
CA PRO A 526 -0.26 -15.66 -10.13
C PRO A 526 0.04 -17.10 -10.60
N ARG A 527 0.76 -17.87 -9.77
CA ARG A 527 1.03 -19.31 -10.01
C ARG A 527 -0.10 -20.23 -9.53
N VAL A 528 -1.23 -19.66 -9.13
CA VAL A 528 -2.41 -20.37 -8.62
C VAL A 528 -3.62 -20.18 -9.54
N GLY A 529 -4.56 -21.14 -9.50
CA GLY A 529 -5.89 -20.98 -10.10
C GLY A 529 -5.95 -20.75 -11.61
N GLY A 530 -4.93 -21.18 -12.38
CA GLY A 530 -4.85 -20.88 -13.81
C GLY A 530 -4.53 -19.41 -14.10
N GLY A 531 -3.72 -18.78 -13.24
CA GLY A 531 -3.38 -17.37 -13.30
C GLY A 531 -2.90 -16.88 -14.66
N LYS A 532 -3.49 -15.76 -15.09
CA LYS A 532 -3.29 -15.11 -16.38
C LYS A 532 -2.28 -13.97 -16.27
N TRP A 533 -1.60 -13.68 -17.38
CA TRP A 533 -0.70 -12.54 -17.50
C TRP A 533 -1.48 -11.23 -17.56
N ARG A 534 -1.00 -10.27 -16.77
CA ARG A 534 -1.46 -8.87 -16.69
C ARG A 534 -0.26 -7.94 -16.79
N TRP A 535 -0.48 -6.72 -17.28
CA TRP A 535 0.58 -5.71 -17.48
C TRP A 535 0.45 -4.59 -16.46
N ILE A 536 1.59 -4.09 -16.00
CA ILE A 536 1.67 -3.01 -15.03
C ILE A 536 2.03 -1.73 -15.78
N LEU A 537 1.25 -0.68 -15.61
CA LEU A 537 1.57 0.64 -16.14
C LEU A 537 2.50 1.36 -15.15
N ASN A 538 3.78 1.48 -15.53
CA ASN A 538 4.81 2.16 -14.75
C ASN A 538 5.84 2.84 -15.67
N ASP A 539 6.63 3.77 -15.10
CA ASP A 539 7.75 4.42 -15.79
C ASP A 539 7.31 5.06 -17.12
N THR A 540 6.35 5.96 -17.00
CA THR A 540 5.59 6.51 -18.13
C THR A 540 6.02 7.91 -18.54
N ASP A 541 7.00 8.54 -17.88
CA ASP A 541 7.38 9.95 -18.08
C ASP A 541 7.78 10.35 -19.52
N ALA A 542 8.00 9.40 -20.42
CA ALA A 542 8.15 9.64 -21.86
C ALA A 542 6.83 9.89 -22.61
N GLY A 543 5.67 9.80 -21.95
CA GLY A 543 4.36 10.14 -22.51
C GLY A 543 4.01 11.63 -22.42
N PHE A 544 2.86 12.00 -22.96
CA PHE A 544 2.32 13.37 -23.00
C PHE A 544 3.25 14.39 -23.69
N GLY A 545 4.17 13.93 -24.54
CA GLY A 545 5.20 14.77 -25.19
C GLY A 545 6.56 14.82 -24.50
N GLY A 546 6.78 13.99 -23.48
CA GLY A 546 8.13 13.65 -22.99
C GLY A 546 8.95 12.90 -24.04
N PHE A 547 10.28 12.90 -23.93
CA PHE A 547 11.20 12.12 -24.78
C PHE A 547 10.93 12.18 -26.30
N GLY A 548 10.65 13.38 -26.80
CA GLY A 548 10.91 13.73 -28.20
C GLY A 548 9.86 14.54 -28.94
N GLY A 549 8.91 15.12 -28.22
CA GLY A 549 8.43 16.46 -28.57
C GLY A 549 9.47 17.48 -28.10
N ILE A 550 9.34 17.89 -26.84
CA ILE A 550 10.05 19.04 -26.27
C ILE A 550 11.58 18.83 -26.19
N GLU A 551 12.02 17.65 -25.74
CA GLU A 551 13.45 17.35 -25.50
C GLU A 551 14.30 17.35 -26.78
N PHE A 552 13.70 17.03 -27.94
CA PHE A 552 14.38 17.08 -29.24
C PHE A 552 13.99 18.33 -30.06
N GLY A 553 13.45 19.36 -29.41
CA GLY A 553 13.12 20.64 -30.04
C GLY A 553 11.87 20.61 -30.92
N GLN A 554 11.04 19.58 -30.83
CA GLN A 554 9.75 19.49 -31.52
C GLN A 554 8.63 20.04 -30.61
N GLY A 555 7.66 20.74 -31.21
CA GLY A 555 6.52 21.28 -30.44
C GLY A 555 5.64 20.18 -29.86
N VAL A 556 4.79 20.51 -28.87
CA VAL A 556 3.80 19.57 -28.32
C VAL A 556 2.87 18.98 -29.38
N GLU A 557 2.62 19.70 -30.48
CA GLU A 557 1.81 19.22 -31.60
C GLU A 557 2.29 17.90 -32.15
N TYR A 558 3.61 17.69 -32.20
CA TYR A 558 4.18 16.43 -32.62
C TYR A 558 3.70 15.28 -31.73
N ALA A 559 3.68 15.48 -30.42
CA ALA A 559 3.31 14.43 -29.47
C ALA A 559 1.84 13.99 -29.62
N PHE A 560 0.90 14.93 -29.71
CA PHE A 560 -0.52 14.57 -29.83
C PHE A 560 -0.95 14.18 -31.25
N ARG A 561 -0.20 14.57 -32.29
CA ARG A 561 -0.40 14.14 -33.69
C ARG A 561 0.36 12.87 -34.08
N ASN A 562 1.17 12.29 -33.19
CA ASN A 562 1.85 11.03 -33.50
C ASN A 562 0.84 9.88 -33.58
N ASN A 563 0.85 9.16 -34.71
CA ASN A 563 0.11 7.91 -34.87
C ASN A 563 0.80 6.80 -34.06
N MET A 564 0.19 6.45 -32.94
CA MET A 564 0.73 5.43 -32.05
C MET A 564 0.31 4.01 -32.41
N PHE A 565 -0.62 3.81 -33.35
CA PHE A 565 -0.89 2.48 -33.90
C PHE A 565 0.30 2.00 -34.72
N ASP A 566 0.84 2.84 -35.61
CA ASP A 566 2.06 2.55 -36.38
C ASP A 566 3.24 2.17 -35.49
N PHE A 567 3.36 2.83 -34.33
CA PHE A 567 4.40 2.52 -33.34
C PHE A 567 4.11 1.19 -32.63
N ALA A 568 2.90 1.03 -32.09
CA ALA A 568 2.52 -0.15 -31.30
C ALA A 568 2.43 -1.44 -32.12
N THR A 569 2.40 -1.34 -33.46
CA THR A 569 2.39 -2.49 -34.38
C THR A 569 3.62 -2.55 -35.29
N ARG A 570 4.66 -1.76 -35.05
CA ARG A 570 5.87 -1.73 -35.89
C ARG A 570 6.62 -3.06 -35.85
N THR A 571 7.27 -3.41 -36.97
CA THR A 571 8.15 -4.58 -37.12
C THR A 571 9.41 -4.26 -37.91
N GLY A 572 10.44 -5.12 -37.79
CA GLY A 572 11.64 -5.07 -38.63
C GLY A 572 12.67 -4.04 -38.16
N VAL A 573 12.41 -3.41 -37.02
CA VAL A 573 13.34 -2.57 -36.28
C VAL A 573 13.55 -3.28 -34.95
N ASN A 574 14.79 -3.59 -34.60
CA ASN A 574 15.14 -4.28 -33.35
C ASN A 574 16.14 -3.45 -32.56
N VAL A 575 15.84 -2.16 -32.43
CA VAL A 575 16.63 -1.15 -31.72
C VAL A 575 15.68 -0.23 -30.98
N TRP A 576 16.10 0.23 -29.80
CA TRP A 576 15.28 1.13 -29.01
C TRP A 576 14.79 2.33 -29.84
N PRO A 577 13.51 2.72 -29.74
CA PRO A 577 12.44 2.16 -28.91
C PRO A 577 11.62 1.01 -29.56
N ASP A 578 11.94 0.62 -30.79
CA ASP A 578 11.17 -0.29 -31.62
C ASP A 578 11.75 -1.71 -31.54
N TYR A 579 11.10 -2.59 -30.77
CA TYR A 579 11.47 -4.00 -30.67
C TYR A 579 10.33 -4.91 -31.12
N ASP A 580 10.59 -5.87 -32.00
CA ASP A 580 9.57 -6.79 -32.52
C ASP A 580 8.84 -7.60 -31.44
N TRP A 581 9.55 -7.96 -30.36
CA TRP A 581 9.00 -8.68 -29.21
C TRP A 581 8.02 -7.82 -28.39
N ASN A 582 8.13 -6.50 -28.47
CA ASN A 582 7.26 -5.59 -27.74
C ASN A 582 5.88 -5.50 -28.40
N THR A 583 5.87 -5.42 -29.74
CA THR A 583 4.64 -5.25 -30.54
C THR A 583 3.96 -6.58 -30.87
N LEU A 584 4.65 -7.71 -30.72
CA LEU A 584 4.19 -9.05 -31.12
C LEU A 584 2.73 -9.32 -30.72
N PHE A 585 2.38 -9.10 -29.45
CA PHE A 585 1.09 -9.52 -28.91
C PHE A 585 -0.05 -8.70 -29.53
N LEU A 586 0.10 -7.37 -29.56
CA LEU A 586 -0.91 -6.51 -30.17
C LEU A 586 -1.04 -6.79 -31.67
N ARG A 587 0.07 -6.98 -32.40
CA ARG A 587 0.04 -7.32 -33.84
C ARG A 587 -0.75 -8.59 -34.11
N LYS A 588 -0.50 -9.66 -33.36
CA LYS A 588 -1.15 -10.96 -33.57
C LYS A 588 -2.62 -10.95 -33.16
N LEU A 589 -2.95 -10.24 -32.08
CA LEU A 589 -4.34 -10.09 -31.62
C LEU A 589 -5.17 -9.20 -32.54
N LEU A 590 -4.61 -8.12 -33.10
CA LEU A 590 -5.31 -7.26 -34.07
C LEU A 590 -5.61 -7.94 -35.41
N MET A 591 -5.00 -9.09 -35.70
CA MET A 591 -5.37 -9.93 -36.84
C MET A 591 -6.71 -10.66 -36.60
N GLN A 592 -7.17 -10.75 -35.35
CA GLN A 592 -8.44 -11.40 -35.01
C GLN A 592 -9.56 -10.37 -35.01
N THR A 593 -10.61 -10.60 -35.80
CA THR A 593 -11.69 -9.63 -35.97
C THR A 593 -12.37 -9.30 -34.63
N ALA A 594 -12.71 -10.30 -33.83
CA ALA A 594 -13.37 -10.10 -32.54
C ALA A 594 -12.51 -9.27 -31.55
N PHE A 595 -11.20 -9.57 -31.43
CA PHE A 595 -10.31 -8.75 -30.62
C PHE A 595 -10.20 -7.31 -31.14
N LYS A 596 -10.03 -7.13 -32.46
CA LYS A 596 -9.91 -5.81 -33.08
C LYS A 596 -11.14 -4.94 -32.84
N GLU A 597 -12.34 -5.49 -33.02
CA GLU A 597 -13.60 -4.80 -32.74
C GLU A 597 -13.70 -4.41 -31.26
N ARG A 598 -13.44 -5.36 -30.34
CA ARG A 598 -13.41 -5.11 -28.91
C ARG A 598 -12.41 -4.02 -28.52
N PHE A 599 -11.22 -4.04 -29.09
CA PHE A 599 -10.17 -3.05 -28.85
C PHE A 599 -10.61 -1.65 -29.30
N LEU A 600 -11.21 -1.53 -30.50
CA LEU A 600 -11.68 -0.25 -31.03
C LEU A 600 -12.90 0.30 -30.30
N ILE A 601 -13.84 -0.56 -29.91
CA ILE A 601 -14.98 -0.19 -29.08
C ILE A 601 -14.48 0.33 -27.73
N ARG A 602 -13.58 -0.41 -27.06
CA ARG A 602 -13.01 0.01 -25.78
C ARG A 602 -12.20 1.30 -25.91
N LEU A 603 -11.47 1.50 -27.00
CA LEU A 603 -10.78 2.76 -27.28
C LEU A 603 -11.76 3.94 -27.38
N ALA A 604 -12.86 3.79 -28.13
CA ALA A 604 -13.87 4.83 -28.24
C ALA A 604 -14.51 5.14 -26.87
N ASP A 605 -14.82 4.11 -26.09
CA ASP A 605 -15.39 4.26 -24.75
C ASP A 605 -14.45 5.06 -23.83
N LEU A 606 -13.16 4.69 -23.78
CA LEU A 606 -12.18 5.40 -22.95
C LEU A 606 -11.96 6.84 -23.40
N LEU A 607 -12.00 7.12 -24.71
CA LEU A 607 -11.91 8.48 -25.25
C LEU A 607 -13.14 9.36 -24.96
N ASN A 608 -14.30 8.75 -24.65
CA ASN A 608 -15.51 9.46 -24.21
C ASN A 608 -15.60 9.60 -22.68
N GLN A 609 -14.77 8.86 -21.92
CA GLN A 609 -14.81 8.83 -20.46
C GLN A 609 -13.44 9.17 -19.84
N GLU A 610 -12.57 8.19 -19.62
CA GLU A 610 -11.33 8.35 -18.84
C GLU A 610 -10.31 9.29 -19.50
N PHE A 611 -10.30 9.33 -20.83
CA PHE A 611 -9.38 10.12 -21.65
C PHE A 611 -10.03 11.32 -22.35
N ARG A 612 -11.26 11.69 -21.98
CA ARG A 612 -11.88 12.92 -22.47
C ARG A 612 -11.14 14.15 -21.95
N SER A 613 -11.03 15.18 -22.78
CA SER A 613 -10.18 16.36 -22.50
C SER A 613 -10.49 17.02 -21.16
N GLU A 614 -11.76 17.16 -20.79
CA GLU A 614 -12.17 17.83 -19.54
C GLU A 614 -11.66 17.09 -18.31
N ARG A 615 -11.71 15.74 -18.32
CA ARG A 615 -11.22 14.93 -17.20
C ARG A 615 -9.69 15.01 -17.11
N VAL A 616 -9.00 14.90 -18.24
CA VAL A 616 -7.53 14.93 -18.26
C VAL A 616 -6.99 16.31 -17.85
N LEU A 617 -7.63 17.39 -18.28
CA LEU A 617 -7.33 18.75 -17.81
C LEU A 617 -7.53 18.87 -16.29
N GLY A 618 -8.65 18.36 -15.76
CA GLY A 618 -8.92 18.34 -14.32
C GLY A 618 -7.85 17.60 -13.52
N GLU A 619 -7.35 16.46 -14.01
CA GLU A 619 -6.25 15.73 -13.35
C GLU A 619 -4.91 16.46 -13.45
N ILE A 620 -4.63 17.15 -14.57
CA ILE A 620 -3.44 17.99 -14.70
C ILE A 620 -3.47 19.11 -13.65
N ASP A 621 -4.57 19.84 -13.57
CA ASP A 621 -4.70 20.96 -12.65
C ASP A 621 -4.68 20.48 -11.19
N ALA A 622 -5.34 19.35 -10.88
CA ALA A 622 -5.33 18.77 -9.54
C ALA A 622 -3.91 18.41 -9.05
N ILE A 623 -3.05 17.86 -9.90
CA ILE A 623 -1.66 17.56 -9.52
C ILE A 623 -0.82 18.85 -9.46
N ALA A 624 -0.96 19.73 -10.45
CA ALA A 624 -0.21 20.97 -10.53
C ALA A 624 -0.47 21.86 -9.30
N ASP A 625 -1.74 22.02 -8.88
CA ASP A 625 -2.15 22.82 -7.73
C ASP A 625 -1.52 22.31 -6.42
N VAL A 626 -1.39 20.98 -6.27
CA VAL A 626 -0.78 20.36 -5.08
C VAL A 626 0.71 20.68 -4.98
N ILE A 627 1.46 20.64 -6.09
CA ILE A 627 2.92 20.82 -6.08
C ILE A 627 3.38 22.26 -6.30
N ALA A 628 2.56 23.11 -6.92
CA ALA A 628 2.90 24.51 -7.26
C ALA A 628 3.57 25.30 -6.12
N PRO A 629 3.11 25.23 -4.85
CA PRO A 629 3.69 26.02 -3.76
C PRO A 629 5.17 25.72 -3.47
N VAL A 630 5.68 24.55 -3.87
CA VAL A 630 7.05 24.11 -3.59
C VAL A 630 7.94 24.07 -4.83
N MET A 631 7.37 24.12 -6.05
CA MET A 631 8.15 23.97 -7.28
C MET A 631 9.15 25.10 -7.52
N GLY A 632 8.84 26.33 -7.07
CA GLY A 632 9.80 27.44 -7.14
C GLY A 632 11.10 27.14 -6.39
N ARG A 633 11.02 26.62 -5.15
CA ARG A 633 12.19 26.23 -4.35
C ARG A 633 12.88 25.00 -4.94
N HIS A 634 12.11 24.04 -5.47
CA HIS A 634 12.64 22.85 -6.13
C HIS A 634 13.53 23.22 -7.32
N PHE A 635 12.98 23.97 -8.27
CA PHE A 635 13.68 24.34 -9.49
C PHE A 635 14.79 25.36 -9.25
N HIS A 636 14.68 26.22 -8.24
CA HIS A 636 15.81 27.08 -7.85
C HIS A 636 17.07 26.26 -7.52
N LYS A 637 16.91 25.07 -6.93
CA LYS A 637 18.05 24.20 -6.58
C LYS A 637 18.51 23.30 -7.73
N TRP A 638 17.57 22.78 -8.53
CA TRP A 638 17.86 21.64 -9.40
C TRP A 638 17.71 21.88 -10.89
N ARG A 639 17.08 22.99 -11.30
CA ARG A 639 16.78 23.26 -12.70
C ARG A 639 18.06 23.34 -13.51
N ALA A 640 18.13 22.57 -14.60
CA ALA A 640 19.22 22.72 -15.55
C ALA A 640 19.13 24.08 -16.29
N PRO A 641 20.27 24.75 -16.56
CA PRO A 641 20.29 25.98 -17.34
C PRO A 641 19.61 25.82 -18.70
N GLY A 642 18.83 26.82 -19.13
CA GLY A 642 18.20 26.86 -20.45
C GLY A 642 16.93 25.99 -20.60
N THR A 643 16.42 25.40 -19.53
CA THR A 643 15.13 24.69 -19.52
C THR A 643 13.94 25.66 -19.51
N ARG A 644 12.75 25.21 -19.91
CA ARG A 644 11.51 26.01 -19.92
C ARG A 644 11.01 26.31 -18.52
N ASP A 645 10.13 27.30 -18.39
CA ASP A 645 9.47 27.55 -17.10
C ASP A 645 8.51 26.40 -16.78
N TRP A 646 8.38 26.06 -15.50
CA TRP A 646 7.53 24.96 -15.07
C TRP A 646 6.07 25.15 -15.51
N GLY A 647 5.56 26.39 -15.47
CA GLY A 647 4.20 26.70 -15.93
C GLY A 647 4.01 26.46 -17.43
N GLU A 648 5.05 26.69 -18.25
CA GLU A 648 5.03 26.38 -19.68
C GLU A 648 5.07 24.87 -19.94
N ASP A 649 5.77 24.11 -19.11
CA ASP A 649 5.77 22.64 -19.18
C ASP A 649 4.39 22.06 -18.79
N VAL A 650 3.72 22.63 -17.79
CA VAL A 650 2.33 22.26 -17.43
C VAL A 650 1.38 22.59 -18.59
N GLU A 651 1.56 23.73 -19.25
CA GLU A 651 0.71 24.12 -20.38
C GLU A 651 0.84 23.17 -21.57
N VAL A 652 2.01 22.58 -21.79
CA VAL A 652 2.16 21.50 -22.78
C VAL A 652 1.28 20.30 -22.45
N LEU A 653 1.15 19.91 -21.18
CA LEU A 653 0.25 18.82 -20.81
C LEU A 653 -1.20 19.15 -21.14
N ARG A 654 -1.63 20.40 -20.93
CA ARG A 654 -2.99 20.87 -21.27
C ARG A 654 -3.24 20.83 -22.77
N GLN A 655 -2.28 21.31 -23.58
CA GLN A 655 -2.38 21.26 -25.04
C GLN A 655 -2.46 19.81 -25.55
N PHE A 656 -1.71 18.89 -24.95
CA PHE A 656 -1.83 17.46 -25.25
C PHE A 656 -3.23 16.93 -24.92
N ALA A 657 -3.75 17.23 -23.72
CA ALA A 657 -5.07 16.76 -23.27
C ALA A 657 -6.22 17.21 -24.20
N VAL A 658 -6.14 18.43 -24.74
CA VAL A 658 -7.11 18.97 -25.69
C VAL A 658 -6.95 18.33 -27.08
N GLY A 659 -5.71 18.24 -27.59
CA GLY A 659 -5.48 17.77 -28.95
C GLY A 659 -5.58 16.26 -29.12
N ARG A 660 -5.27 15.46 -28.10
CA ARG A 660 -5.05 14.01 -28.26
C ARG A 660 -6.29 13.21 -28.65
N PRO A 661 -7.48 13.39 -28.06
CA PRO A 661 -8.62 12.50 -28.31
C PRO A 661 -9.04 12.43 -29.78
N ASP A 662 -9.25 13.59 -30.42
CA ASP A 662 -9.70 13.64 -31.81
C ASP A 662 -8.63 13.20 -32.80
N ASN A 663 -7.35 13.55 -32.55
CA ASN A 663 -6.25 13.04 -33.36
C ASN A 663 -6.16 11.51 -33.26
N LEU A 664 -6.35 10.93 -32.08
CA LEU A 664 -6.30 9.48 -31.92
C LEU A 664 -7.48 8.77 -32.60
N ARG A 665 -8.69 9.36 -32.59
CA ARG A 665 -9.82 8.86 -33.40
C ARG A 665 -9.49 8.88 -34.89
N GLY A 666 -8.93 9.99 -35.39
CA GLY A 666 -8.50 10.11 -36.78
C GLY A 666 -7.45 9.04 -37.15
N HIS A 667 -6.43 8.85 -36.32
CA HIS A 667 -5.43 7.80 -36.53
C HIS A 667 -6.04 6.40 -36.55
N ALA A 668 -7.04 6.12 -35.72
CA ALA A 668 -7.72 4.83 -35.73
C ALA A 668 -8.51 4.63 -37.02
N VAL A 669 -9.24 5.65 -37.49
CA VAL A 669 -9.95 5.63 -38.77
C VAL A 669 -8.99 5.33 -39.91
N ASP A 670 -7.88 6.07 -40.00
CA ASP A 670 -6.89 5.92 -41.06
C ASP A 670 -6.18 4.55 -40.99
N PHE A 671 -5.72 4.14 -39.80
CA PHE A 671 -4.93 2.92 -39.63
C PHE A 671 -5.76 1.65 -39.88
N PHE A 672 -6.99 1.60 -39.34
CA PHE A 672 -7.87 0.44 -39.46
C PHE A 672 -8.80 0.51 -40.68
N GLN A 673 -8.72 1.56 -41.49
CA GLN A 673 -9.53 1.78 -42.69
C GLN A 673 -11.04 1.76 -42.36
N LEU A 674 -11.41 2.44 -41.26
CA LEU A 674 -12.81 2.56 -40.85
C LEU A 674 -13.53 3.60 -41.72
N PRO A 675 -14.86 3.51 -41.93
CA PRO A 675 -15.60 4.49 -42.73
C PRO A 675 -15.52 5.92 -42.17
N GLY A 676 -15.37 6.06 -40.85
CA GLY A 676 -15.33 7.34 -40.16
C GLY A 676 -15.72 7.20 -38.69
N VAL A 677 -16.21 8.30 -38.11
CA VAL A 677 -16.76 8.34 -36.75
C VAL A 677 -18.22 8.78 -36.79
N CYS A 678 -18.99 8.33 -35.80
CA CYS A 678 -20.37 8.73 -35.59
C CYS A 678 -20.50 9.49 -34.26
N ARG A 679 -21.09 10.68 -34.29
CA ARG A 679 -21.48 11.42 -33.08
C ARG A 679 -22.83 10.93 -32.61
N VAL A 680 -22.86 10.26 -31.47
CA VAL A 680 -24.08 9.70 -30.88
C VAL A 680 -24.59 10.64 -29.81
N THR A 681 -25.82 11.12 -29.94
CA THR A 681 -26.53 11.88 -28.90
C THR A 681 -27.64 11.04 -28.30
N LEU A 682 -27.54 10.78 -27.01
CA LEU A 682 -28.51 10.02 -26.25
C LEU A 682 -29.35 10.96 -25.40
N ARG A 683 -30.67 10.83 -25.53
CA ARG A 683 -31.67 11.54 -24.74
C ARG A 683 -32.53 10.54 -24.01
N GLN A 684 -33.22 11.04 -22.99
CA GLN A 684 -34.25 10.27 -22.32
C GLN A 684 -35.52 11.10 -22.16
N SER A 685 -36.67 10.44 -22.30
CA SER A 685 -37.99 11.01 -22.07
C SER A 685 -38.95 10.04 -21.40
N GLY A 686 -40.14 10.54 -21.09
CA GLY A 686 -41.17 9.82 -20.35
C GLY A 686 -41.25 10.29 -18.89
N THR A 687 -41.96 9.52 -18.07
CA THR A 687 -42.22 9.87 -16.67
C THR A 687 -41.18 9.33 -15.70
N GLY A 688 -40.34 8.38 -16.13
CA GLY A 688 -39.35 7.71 -15.29
C GLY A 688 -37.89 8.00 -15.68
N ALA A 689 -36.98 7.61 -14.80
CA ALA A 689 -35.53 7.69 -14.99
C ALA A 689 -34.90 6.28 -15.14
N ALA A 690 -33.80 6.18 -15.90
CA ALA A 690 -33.01 4.96 -16.06
C ALA A 690 -31.56 5.37 -16.33
N ARG A 691 -30.61 4.56 -15.86
CA ARG A 691 -29.24 4.68 -16.35
C ARG A 691 -29.17 4.09 -17.75
N ILE A 692 -28.27 4.62 -18.58
CA ILE A 692 -28.05 4.11 -19.93
C ILE A 692 -26.63 3.53 -19.99
N ARG A 693 -26.51 2.24 -20.29
CA ARG A 693 -25.23 1.63 -20.62
C ARG A 693 -24.97 1.79 -22.12
N VAL A 694 -23.82 2.32 -22.48
CA VAL A 694 -23.31 2.49 -23.84
C VAL A 694 -22.01 1.70 -23.91
N ASN A 695 -22.05 0.51 -24.51
CA ASN A 695 -20.95 -0.46 -24.43
C ASN A 695 -20.49 -0.65 -22.97
N SER A 696 -19.27 -0.21 -22.61
CA SER A 696 -18.75 -0.26 -21.24
C SER A 696 -19.03 1.00 -20.39
N ILE A 697 -19.55 2.08 -20.97
CA ILE A 697 -19.88 3.33 -20.26
C ILE A 697 -21.26 3.20 -19.61
N VAL A 698 -21.39 3.58 -18.34
CA VAL A 698 -22.70 3.70 -17.67
C VAL A 698 -22.97 5.18 -17.39
N LEU A 699 -24.07 5.68 -17.97
CA LEU A 699 -24.52 7.07 -17.85
C LEU A 699 -25.63 7.18 -16.82
N GLU A 700 -25.46 8.07 -15.85
CA GLU A 700 -26.50 8.50 -14.93
C GLU A 700 -27.53 9.42 -15.62
N PRO A 701 -28.80 9.43 -15.20
CA PRO A 701 -29.82 10.31 -15.79
C PRO A 701 -29.41 11.78 -15.81
N SER A 702 -28.64 12.23 -14.82
CA SER A 702 -28.12 13.61 -14.73
C SER A 702 -27.08 13.96 -15.80
N GLN A 703 -26.54 12.97 -16.51
CA GLN A 703 -25.58 13.15 -17.60
C GLN A 703 -26.25 13.25 -18.97
N LEU A 704 -27.59 13.15 -19.03
CA LEU A 704 -28.36 13.26 -20.27
C LEU A 704 -28.86 14.72 -20.49
N PRO A 705 -28.90 15.22 -21.74
CA PRO A 705 -28.45 14.55 -22.96
C PRO A 705 -26.94 14.34 -22.96
N TRP A 706 -26.52 13.14 -23.36
CA TRP A 706 -25.10 12.80 -23.48
C TRP A 706 -24.73 12.76 -24.96
N THR A 707 -23.56 13.29 -25.30
CA THR A 707 -22.99 13.19 -26.65
C THR A 707 -21.61 12.55 -26.56
N GLY A 708 -21.39 11.51 -27.34
CA GLY A 708 -20.09 10.85 -27.48
C GLY A 708 -19.78 10.51 -28.94
N VAL A 709 -18.54 10.08 -29.18
CA VAL A 709 -18.08 9.73 -30.53
C VAL A 709 -17.65 8.28 -30.57
N VAL A 710 -18.25 7.51 -31.48
CA VAL A 710 -17.94 6.10 -31.73
C VAL A 710 -17.41 5.92 -33.16
N PHE A 711 -16.86 4.77 -33.48
CA PHE A 711 -16.41 4.46 -34.84
C PHE A 711 -17.56 3.90 -35.68
N GLN A 712 -17.65 4.33 -36.94
CA GLN A 712 -18.63 3.79 -37.87
C GLN A 712 -18.26 2.34 -38.27
N GLY A 713 -19.28 1.54 -38.59
CA GLY A 713 -19.09 0.14 -39.00
C GLY A 713 -18.76 -0.82 -37.86
N LEU A 714 -18.71 -0.37 -36.61
CA LEU A 714 -18.58 -1.20 -35.42
C LEU A 714 -19.92 -1.28 -34.66
N PRO A 715 -20.23 -2.42 -34.00
CA PRO A 715 -21.41 -2.54 -33.16
C PRO A 715 -21.45 -1.49 -32.04
N LEU A 716 -22.63 -0.91 -31.83
CA LEU A 716 -22.97 -0.06 -30.69
C LEU A 716 -24.04 -0.77 -29.87
N GLU A 717 -23.69 -1.13 -28.63
CA GLU A 717 -24.60 -1.77 -27.69
C GLU A 717 -25.15 -0.74 -26.70
N LEU A 718 -26.47 -0.68 -26.58
CA LEU A 718 -27.18 0.20 -25.68
C LEU A 718 -28.13 -0.59 -24.79
N GLU A 719 -28.08 -0.34 -23.48
CA GLU A 719 -28.97 -0.99 -22.52
C GLU A 719 -29.56 0.02 -21.53
N LEU A 720 -30.89 -0.01 -21.40
CA LEU A 720 -31.62 0.73 -20.37
C LEU A 720 -31.60 -0.05 -19.07
N LEU A 721 -31.06 0.58 -18.03
CA LEU A 721 -31.01 0.09 -16.66
C LEU A 721 -32.03 0.85 -15.82
N PRO A 722 -33.32 0.46 -15.84
CA PRO A 722 -34.38 1.16 -15.12
C PRO A 722 -34.12 1.18 -13.62
N GLU A 723 -34.38 2.32 -12.99
CA GLU A 723 -34.44 2.42 -11.53
C GLU A 723 -35.54 1.50 -10.97
N PRO A 724 -35.44 1.06 -9.70
CA PRO A 724 -36.51 0.33 -9.04
C PRO A 724 -37.86 1.06 -9.16
N GLY A 725 -38.84 0.39 -9.76
CA GLY A 725 -40.18 0.92 -10.01
C GLY A 725 -40.34 1.71 -11.31
N THR A 726 -39.33 1.83 -12.16
CA THR A 726 -39.48 2.32 -13.54
C THR A 726 -39.48 1.16 -14.55
N GLN A 727 -40.01 1.41 -15.73
CA GLN A 727 -40.04 0.45 -16.84
C GLN A 727 -39.43 1.08 -18.08
N ALA A 728 -38.41 0.43 -18.63
CA ALA A 728 -37.89 0.73 -19.96
C ALA A 728 -38.97 0.39 -20.99
N VAL A 729 -39.46 1.39 -21.72
CA VAL A 729 -40.43 1.20 -22.82
C VAL A 729 -39.70 0.84 -24.11
N GLY A 730 -38.52 1.42 -24.31
CA GLY A 730 -37.63 1.14 -25.42
C GLY A 730 -37.08 2.42 -26.04
N TRP A 731 -36.48 2.28 -27.21
CA TRP A 731 -35.81 3.34 -27.93
C TRP A 731 -36.69 3.88 -29.06
N THR A 732 -36.68 5.19 -29.31
CA THR A 732 -37.35 5.76 -30.49
C THR A 732 -36.67 5.24 -31.76
N GLY A 733 -37.45 4.62 -32.65
CA GLY A 733 -36.96 4.08 -33.93
C GLY A 733 -36.51 2.62 -33.95
N GLY A 734 -36.57 1.89 -32.82
CA GLY A 734 -36.17 0.47 -32.71
C GLY A 734 -37.28 -0.51 -32.30
N GLN A 735 -37.03 -1.81 -32.47
CA GLN A 735 -37.89 -2.89 -31.95
C GLN A 735 -37.91 -2.83 -30.41
N GLY A 736 -39.10 -2.86 -29.80
CA GLY A 736 -39.28 -2.57 -28.36
C GLY A 736 -38.47 -3.48 -27.42
N GLY A 737 -37.90 -2.89 -26.37
CA GLY A 737 -37.10 -3.59 -25.35
C GLY A 737 -36.07 -2.67 -24.69
N PRO A 738 -35.46 -3.08 -23.55
CA PRO A 738 -34.43 -2.28 -22.87
C PRO A 738 -33.08 -2.30 -23.61
N PHE A 739 -32.84 -3.27 -24.49
CA PHE A 739 -31.59 -3.45 -25.23
C PHE A 739 -31.76 -3.01 -26.69
N LEU A 740 -30.74 -2.34 -27.24
CA LEU A 740 -30.65 -1.95 -28.64
C LEU A 740 -29.20 -2.17 -29.10
N GLU A 741 -29.04 -2.96 -30.16
CA GLU A 741 -27.77 -3.15 -30.86
C GLU A 741 -27.95 -2.66 -32.30
N LEU A 742 -27.01 -1.84 -32.76
CA LEU A 742 -27.00 -1.31 -34.12
C LEU A 742 -25.56 -1.03 -34.58
N VAL A 743 -25.37 -0.83 -35.87
CA VAL A 743 -24.09 -0.44 -36.45
C VAL A 743 -24.22 1.00 -36.99
N PRO A 744 -23.58 2.01 -36.38
CA PRO A 744 -23.66 3.37 -36.87
C PRO A 744 -23.00 3.51 -38.26
N ASP A 745 -23.75 4.04 -39.23
CA ASP A 745 -23.33 4.24 -40.61
C ASP A 745 -23.38 5.72 -41.06
N ALA A 746 -23.91 6.61 -40.20
CA ALA A 746 -24.02 8.05 -40.44
C ALA A 746 -23.03 8.85 -39.58
N GLU A 747 -22.77 10.11 -39.95
CA GLU A 747 -21.92 11.03 -39.18
C GLU A 747 -22.52 11.40 -37.82
N GLU A 748 -23.85 11.41 -37.73
CA GLU A 748 -24.59 11.73 -36.51
C GLU A 748 -25.73 10.73 -36.30
N LEU A 749 -25.95 10.35 -35.04
CA LEU A 749 -27.02 9.46 -34.61
C LEU A 749 -27.66 10.01 -33.35
N GLU A 750 -28.94 10.36 -33.42
CA GLU A 750 -29.72 10.76 -32.25
C GLU A 750 -30.66 9.63 -31.85
N LEU A 751 -30.63 9.26 -30.56
CA LEU A 751 -31.49 8.23 -29.99
C LEU A 751 -32.15 8.75 -28.72
N GLU A 752 -33.43 8.42 -28.54
CA GLU A 752 -34.19 8.79 -27.36
C GLU A 752 -34.72 7.54 -26.66
N ALA A 753 -34.28 7.34 -25.42
CA ALA A 753 -34.78 6.31 -24.53
C ALA A 753 -36.10 6.74 -23.92
N ARG A 754 -37.15 5.93 -24.06
CA ARG A 754 -38.44 6.17 -23.41
C ARG A 754 -38.54 5.32 -22.14
N VAL A 755 -38.70 5.99 -21.00
CA VAL A 755 -38.80 5.35 -19.68
C VAL A 755 -40.05 5.82 -18.96
N MET A 756 -40.83 4.88 -18.46
CA MET A 756 -42.07 5.15 -17.73
C MET A 756 -41.85 4.92 -16.25
N ASP A 757 -42.26 5.87 -15.42
CA ASP A 757 -42.41 5.61 -13.99
C ASP A 757 -43.62 4.70 -13.78
N ARG A 758 -43.39 3.56 -13.16
CA ARG A 758 -44.43 2.60 -12.75
C ARG A 758 -44.61 2.59 -11.24
N ARG A 759 -43.92 3.46 -10.49
CA ARG A 759 -44.05 3.53 -9.04
C ARG A 759 -45.51 3.81 -8.69
N PRO A 760 -46.10 3.03 -7.78
CA PRO A 760 -47.49 3.22 -7.38
C PRO A 760 -47.67 4.61 -6.75
N ARG A 761 -48.52 5.44 -7.35
CA ARG A 761 -48.90 6.75 -6.83
C ARG A 761 -50.31 6.71 -6.29
N ILE A 762 -50.48 6.97 -4.99
CA ILE A 762 -51.82 7.07 -4.38
C ILE A 762 -52.57 8.25 -5.04
N LEU A 763 -53.68 7.93 -5.67
CA LEU A 763 -54.59 8.85 -6.32
C LEU A 763 -55.70 9.31 -5.38
N ALA A 764 -56.27 8.38 -4.63
CA ALA A 764 -57.39 8.65 -3.73
C ALA A 764 -57.41 7.68 -2.56
N ILE A 765 -57.98 8.15 -1.46
CA ILE A 765 -58.23 7.37 -0.25
C ILE A 765 -59.71 7.50 0.03
N GLY A 766 -60.42 6.38 0.18
CA GLY A 766 -61.87 6.38 0.38
C GLY A 766 -62.37 5.27 1.31
N PRO A 767 -63.55 5.45 1.92
CA PRO A 767 -64.16 4.41 2.74
C PRO A 767 -64.55 3.18 1.90
N ALA A 768 -64.34 1.98 2.43
CA ALA A 768 -64.85 0.75 1.83
C ALA A 768 -66.39 0.71 1.91
N ALA A 769 -67.05 0.47 0.77
CA ALA A 769 -68.51 0.51 0.66
C ALA A 769 -69.19 -0.72 1.27
N ASP A 770 -68.45 -1.78 1.58
CA ASP A 770 -68.90 -2.96 2.29
C ASP A 770 -68.73 -2.80 3.82
N LEU A 771 -69.64 -3.43 4.57
CA LEU A 771 -69.82 -3.30 6.03
C LEU A 771 -68.64 -3.80 6.91
N SER A 772 -67.42 -3.90 6.36
CA SER A 772 -66.22 -4.41 7.01
C SER A 772 -65.33 -3.32 7.64
N GLY A 773 -65.61 -2.04 7.39
CA GLY A 773 -64.92 -0.90 8.04
C GLY A 773 -63.52 -0.59 7.50
N GLY A 774 -63.15 -1.04 6.29
CA GLY A 774 -61.84 -0.78 5.70
C GLY A 774 -61.67 0.58 4.98
N VAL A 775 -60.44 0.85 4.54
CA VAL A 775 -60.10 1.98 3.64
C VAL A 775 -59.58 1.42 2.32
N TRP A 776 -60.04 1.98 1.20
CA TRP A 776 -59.46 1.74 -0.12
C TRP A 776 -58.38 2.77 -0.43
N LEU A 777 -57.24 2.29 -0.89
CA LEU A 777 -56.20 3.09 -1.54
C LEU A 777 -56.33 2.88 -3.05
N GLU A 778 -56.79 3.90 -3.77
CA GLU A 778 -56.68 3.94 -5.22
C GLU A 778 -55.31 4.49 -5.59
N PHE A 779 -54.60 3.79 -6.47
CA PHE A 779 -53.32 4.24 -6.99
C PHE A 779 -53.20 3.95 -8.48
N GLU A 780 -52.35 4.72 -9.16
CA GLU A 780 -51.92 4.47 -10.52
C GLU A 780 -50.48 3.94 -10.54
N GLY A 781 -50.14 3.10 -11.51
CA GLY A 781 -48.80 2.51 -11.66
C GLY A 781 -48.85 0.99 -11.80
N ALA A 782 -47.71 0.32 -11.56
CA ALA A 782 -47.69 -1.13 -11.44
C ALA A 782 -48.52 -1.57 -10.23
N ALA A 783 -49.24 -2.68 -10.37
CA ALA A 783 -49.87 -3.32 -9.23
C ALA A 783 -48.80 -3.64 -8.17
N PRO A 784 -48.94 -3.22 -6.90
CA PRO A 784 -48.33 -3.85 -5.76
C PRO A 784 -48.97 -5.24 -5.66
N ALA A 785 -48.62 -6.12 -6.59
CA ALA A 785 -48.69 -7.54 -6.32
C ALA A 785 -47.92 -7.76 -5.01
N ALA A 786 -48.43 -8.62 -4.14
CA ALA A 786 -48.02 -8.75 -2.74
C ALA A 786 -46.52 -9.09 -2.51
N THR A 787 -45.68 -9.06 -3.53
CA THR A 787 -44.26 -9.41 -3.53
C THR A 787 -43.29 -8.23 -3.67
N ASP A 788 -43.69 -7.08 -4.23
CA ASP A 788 -42.73 -6.04 -4.65
C ASP A 788 -42.85 -4.71 -3.88
N TYR A 789 -43.98 -4.48 -3.20
CA TYR A 789 -44.24 -3.26 -2.43
C TYR A 789 -45.02 -3.57 -1.15
N ARG A 790 -44.76 -2.80 -0.09
CA ARG A 790 -45.55 -2.80 1.14
C ARG A 790 -46.24 -1.45 1.35
N ILE A 791 -47.41 -1.50 1.95
CA ILE A 791 -48.19 -0.30 2.29
C ILE A 791 -47.89 0.05 3.73
N GLN A 792 -47.54 1.31 3.98
CA GLN A 792 -47.32 1.83 5.31
C GLN A 792 -48.30 2.94 5.63
N ALA A 793 -48.69 3.03 6.89
CA ALA A 793 -49.61 4.02 7.40
C ALA A 793 -49.02 4.72 8.64
N ARG A 794 -49.49 5.94 8.90
CA ARG A 794 -49.27 6.64 10.18
C ARG A 794 -50.45 7.56 10.52
N ALA A 795 -50.63 7.84 11.81
CA ALA A 795 -51.73 8.67 12.29
C ALA A 795 -51.47 10.16 12.04
N HIS A 796 -50.29 10.67 12.41
CA HIS A 796 -49.94 12.08 12.30
C HIS A 796 -48.55 12.33 11.67
N ALA A 797 -48.34 13.56 11.19
CA ALA A 797 -47.04 13.98 10.68
C ALA A 797 -46.02 14.01 11.83
N GLY A 798 -45.05 13.08 11.80
CA GLY A 798 -44.03 12.93 12.84
C GLY A 798 -44.01 11.53 13.46
N ASP A 799 -45.10 10.76 13.32
CA ASP A 799 -45.18 9.39 13.80
C ASP A 799 -44.35 8.43 12.92
N GLU A 800 -43.89 7.33 13.53
CA GLU A 800 -43.26 6.22 12.82
C GLU A 800 -44.23 5.53 11.87
N TRP A 801 -43.70 5.06 10.74
CA TRP A 801 -44.46 4.33 9.74
C TRP A 801 -44.58 2.86 10.11
N SER A 802 -45.80 2.32 10.11
CA SER A 802 -46.07 0.90 10.33
C SER A 802 -46.64 0.23 9.10
N ASP A 803 -46.23 -1.01 8.82
CA ASP A 803 -46.76 -1.82 7.73
C ASP A 803 -48.23 -2.19 7.99
N VAL A 804 -49.07 -2.06 6.96
CA VAL A 804 -50.50 -2.43 7.02
C VAL A 804 -50.81 -3.53 6.00
N PRO A 805 -51.55 -4.58 6.39
CA PRO A 805 -51.85 -5.71 5.52
C PRO A 805 -52.88 -5.34 4.45
N ALA A 806 -52.60 -5.72 3.20
CA ALA A 806 -53.56 -5.66 2.10
C ALA A 806 -54.51 -6.87 2.17
N ALA A 807 -55.81 -6.63 2.18
CA ALA A 807 -56.86 -7.64 2.33
C ALA A 807 -57.53 -8.04 1.01
N GLY A 808 -57.31 -7.27 -0.06
CA GLY A 808 -57.85 -7.54 -1.39
C GLY A 808 -57.42 -6.46 -2.38
N MET A 809 -57.41 -6.78 -3.68
CA MET A 809 -57.02 -5.85 -4.73
C MET A 809 -57.99 -5.94 -5.92
N GLU A 810 -58.44 -4.78 -6.38
CA GLU A 810 -59.27 -4.62 -7.58
C GLU A 810 -58.51 -3.81 -8.64
N THR A 811 -58.75 -4.10 -9.92
CA THR A 811 -58.12 -3.40 -11.05
C THR A 811 -59.18 -2.68 -11.90
N PRO A 812 -59.67 -1.50 -11.47
CA PRO A 812 -60.70 -0.75 -12.19
C PRO A 812 -60.26 -0.23 -13.57
N GLY A 813 -58.97 -0.33 -13.92
CA GLY A 813 -58.47 -0.05 -15.25
C GLY A 813 -57.07 -0.63 -15.48
N PRO A 814 -56.51 -0.52 -16.70
CA PRO A 814 -55.24 -1.17 -17.06
C PRO A 814 -54.02 -0.69 -16.24
N HIS A 815 -54.08 0.50 -15.64
CA HIS A 815 -53.01 1.07 -14.80
C HIS A 815 -53.57 1.68 -13.50
N ARG A 816 -54.80 1.33 -13.12
CA ARG A 816 -55.43 1.79 -11.89
C ARG A 816 -55.84 0.59 -11.06
N HIS A 817 -55.55 0.71 -9.78
CA HIS A 817 -55.67 -0.37 -8.84
C HIS A 817 -56.25 0.19 -7.55
N ARG A 818 -57.09 -0.60 -6.88
CA ARG A 818 -57.61 -0.32 -5.56
C ARG A 818 -57.19 -1.44 -4.63
N VAL A 819 -56.55 -1.12 -3.53
CA VAL A 819 -56.20 -2.10 -2.48
C VAL A 819 -57.00 -1.81 -1.22
N LEU A 820 -57.66 -2.84 -0.69
CA LEU A 820 -58.39 -2.78 0.56
C LEU A 820 -57.43 -3.03 1.70
N ILE A 821 -57.43 -2.15 2.68
CA ILE A 821 -56.74 -2.38 3.95
C ILE A 821 -57.81 -2.77 4.97
N ALA A 822 -57.85 -4.05 5.37
CA ALA A 822 -58.85 -4.55 6.32
C ALA A 822 -58.33 -4.55 7.77
N GLY A 823 -59.21 -4.13 8.70
CA GLY A 823 -59.13 -4.49 10.12
C GLY A 823 -58.21 -3.64 11.02
N GLN A 824 -58.77 -3.20 12.15
CA GLN A 824 -58.21 -2.46 13.30
C GLN A 824 -57.76 -1.00 13.14
N HIS A 825 -57.46 -0.51 11.94
CA HIS A 825 -57.25 0.94 11.73
C HIS A 825 -58.54 1.71 11.43
N SER A 826 -59.68 1.00 11.35
CA SER A 826 -61.01 1.53 11.04
C SER A 826 -61.56 2.56 12.05
N ASN A 827 -60.93 2.65 13.23
CA ASN A 827 -61.30 3.59 14.31
C ASN A 827 -60.15 4.52 14.74
N LEU A 828 -59.05 4.63 13.98
CA LEU A 828 -57.97 5.58 14.26
C LEU A 828 -57.79 6.54 13.08
N PRO A 829 -57.45 7.83 13.33
CA PRO A 829 -57.32 8.83 12.28
C PRO A 829 -56.00 8.60 11.54
N VAL A 830 -55.91 7.57 10.70
CA VAL A 830 -54.79 7.41 9.77
C VAL A 830 -54.91 8.52 8.73
N GLN A 831 -54.06 9.54 8.85
CA GLN A 831 -54.09 10.68 7.93
C GLN A 831 -53.19 10.48 6.70
N GLN A 832 -52.22 9.55 6.77
CA GLN A 832 -51.22 9.40 5.72
C GLN A 832 -50.88 7.94 5.43
N PHE A 833 -50.80 7.64 4.13
CA PHE A 833 -50.35 6.37 3.60
C PHE A 833 -49.16 6.60 2.68
N ARG A 834 -48.26 5.63 2.61
CA ARG A 834 -47.23 5.57 1.57
C ARG A 834 -47.07 4.15 1.08
N ILE A 835 -46.68 4.02 -0.18
CA ILE A 835 -46.32 2.75 -0.79
C ILE A 835 -44.79 2.73 -0.85
N VAL A 836 -44.18 1.72 -0.25
CA VAL A 836 -42.73 1.59 -0.14
C VAL A 836 -42.30 0.34 -0.93
N PRO A 837 -41.29 0.43 -1.80
CA PRO A 837 -40.72 -0.76 -2.42
C PRO A 837 -40.27 -1.76 -1.35
N LEU A 838 -40.53 -3.04 -1.57
CA LEU A 838 -39.80 -4.11 -0.90
C LEU A 838 -38.41 -4.13 -1.56
N THR A 839 -37.54 -3.20 -1.17
CA THR A 839 -36.14 -3.26 -1.60
C THR A 839 -35.60 -4.62 -1.17
N ALA A 840 -35.03 -5.38 -2.11
CA ALA A 840 -34.05 -6.39 -1.76
C ALA A 840 -33.06 -5.72 -0.78
N ASP A 841 -32.83 -6.39 0.34
CA ASP A 841 -31.96 -6.01 1.44
C ASP A 841 -30.85 -5.02 1.02
N PRO A 842 -30.67 -3.86 1.67
CA PRO A 842 -29.54 -2.96 1.42
C PRO A 842 -28.16 -3.64 1.51
N GLN A 843 -28.07 -4.85 2.10
CA GLN A 843 -26.87 -5.68 2.09
C GLN A 843 -26.58 -6.37 0.74
N MET A 844 -27.55 -6.55 -0.16
CA MET A 844 -27.31 -7.11 -1.51
C MET A 844 -26.86 -6.07 -2.56
N LEU A 845 -27.03 -4.78 -2.29
CA LEU A 845 -26.49 -3.69 -3.14
C LEU A 845 -25.08 -3.24 -2.71
N ARG A 846 -24.52 -3.86 -1.67
CA ARG A 846 -23.08 -3.86 -1.38
C ARG A 846 -22.46 -5.21 -1.77
N GLY A 847 -22.76 -5.67 -2.96
CA GLY A 847 -21.86 -6.54 -3.70
C GLY A 847 -20.76 -5.65 -4.25
N ASP A 848 -19.72 -5.45 -3.44
CA ASP A 848 -18.46 -4.85 -3.85
C ASP A 848 -18.03 -5.48 -5.18
N ASP A 849 -17.99 -4.64 -6.21
CA ASP A 849 -17.02 -4.74 -7.29
C ASP A 849 -15.63 -4.86 -6.66
N ARG A 850 -15.20 -6.10 -6.48
CA ARG A 850 -13.78 -6.47 -6.46
C ARG A 850 -13.53 -7.41 -7.63
N ARG A 851 -13.30 -6.81 -8.79
CA ARG A 851 -12.51 -7.38 -9.87
C ARG A 851 -11.49 -6.35 -10.30
#